data_AF-A0AA88P6K5-F1
#
_entry.id   AF-A0AA88P6K5-F1
#
_cell.length_a   1.000
_cell.length_b   1.000
_cell.length_c   1.000
_cell.angle_alpha   90.00
_cell.angle_beta   90.00
_cell.angle_gamma   90.00
#
_symmetry.space_group_name_H-M   'P 1'
#
loop_
_entity.id
_entity.type
_entity.pdbx_description
1 polymer ?
#
loop_
_entity_poly.entity_id
_entity_poly.type
_entity_poly.pdbx_seq_one_letter_code
_entity_poly.pdbx_strand_id
1 'polypeptide(L)'
;MDSSATEVSVRMQVGSCLRTLATSRDSGEIVHALRALTRYLEDGEFTRLHYTHAIQVLVSAHWFSRSCEDEEIKKLWDEMFLRGPPDQALLLLLDTISSTGESVGLERCVSVLEKFLSAGRLQVLLWSRCEMGGACSDSPQLRETIIGHLAALPSITCNHLHTNTPDAFLPQRYYPLLAASILDTLEKTCHALRAGQDCSLGFVAQVLGKVCIQGYSSEIFETLAPRLSSLTRMDPLWQRVTQRLLEKVPERCTECVITGLIRSLSGAAAVSRLMGNLVVTNKKAQFVLTHKLLLQQYQHPTQLLKSVLGYLALDSERRTLLKQVLRSVCQVWCNSSATKHTCVEQQLYVSKALLLCVALLTHSEIQELRQEMLQCMLGGVQCRLDSNIERIRRMGMVVGECLSHRLDTPGSQLKFQYEADEEIRELKSLMESPSFEDDEEHQPDSSTSLQPEPKVEGSAGQSATSEAGRGSDSELDSDDDLTPYDMSADQEKKKSAPPRYVRDCLEALMLSDDAERVELSLQVAEALLRKNVKATQEVSVQFSKVLLHLEDKYNTLHFQTLRQNAMVALTVTDIKPVVDYWTTEFYSLNYSLRQRLDILEVLALSAQELSEPITNKHSRAQPIAAVTALEQCDDITHWRQIVEKRIQSKTRRISKGGTQPVKAVPNRYAPVAGFFLFPLLRNYDRPQVTFDLLGGDHLVLGRLLHTLGLLMHLAVNAPVVSQMGRALLDFVWAVRFHTDQMVRRGVMFAVCSVFLSMPGENLLIELGDDLMETRAWLADVAENDCDADCRSLAVQSLMLLDKNLKTQLQMPDMHT
;
A
#
# COMPACT_ATOMS: atom_id res chain seq x y z
N MET A 1 -10.05 -71.04 -6.93
CA MET A 1 -11.44 -71.43 -7.21
C MET A 1 -12.37 -71.00 -6.08
N ASP A 2 -11.93 -70.99 -4.82
CA ASP A 2 -12.77 -70.51 -3.72
C ASP A 2 -13.07 -69.00 -3.76
N SER A 3 -12.10 -68.15 -4.14
CA SER A 3 -12.34 -66.69 -4.25
C SER A 3 -13.45 -66.32 -5.24
N SER A 4 -13.49 -67.00 -6.39
CA SER A 4 -14.54 -66.79 -7.40
C SER A 4 -15.93 -67.26 -6.95
N ALA A 5 -16.01 -68.15 -5.96
CA ALA A 5 -17.29 -68.57 -5.38
C ALA A 5 -17.80 -67.55 -4.35
N THR A 6 -16.89 -66.94 -3.56
CA THR A 6 -17.24 -65.85 -2.64
C THR A 6 -17.63 -64.57 -3.39
N GLU A 7 -16.91 -64.18 -4.45
CA GLU A 7 -17.22 -63.00 -5.30
C GLU A 7 -18.66 -63.06 -5.85
N VAL A 8 -19.06 -64.23 -6.39
CA VAL A 8 -20.42 -64.44 -6.92
C VAL A 8 -21.47 -64.36 -5.80
N SER A 9 -21.16 -64.82 -4.59
CA SER A 9 -22.08 -64.76 -3.44
C SER A 9 -22.31 -63.32 -2.98
N VAL A 10 -21.24 -62.54 -2.77
CA VAL A 10 -21.33 -61.13 -2.33
C VAL A 10 -22.11 -60.30 -3.34
N ARG A 11 -21.77 -60.41 -4.64
CA ARG A 11 -22.46 -59.72 -5.72
C ARG A 11 -23.97 -60.03 -5.78
N MET A 12 -24.36 -61.29 -5.58
CA MET A 12 -25.76 -61.70 -5.57
C MET A 12 -26.53 -61.18 -4.35
N GLN A 13 -25.92 -61.22 -3.17
CA GLN A 13 -26.52 -60.72 -1.93
C GLN A 13 -26.69 -59.19 -1.94
N VAL A 14 -25.65 -58.47 -2.35
CA VAL A 14 -25.68 -57.00 -2.52
C VAL A 14 -26.70 -56.61 -3.59
N GLY A 15 -26.69 -57.28 -4.75
CA GLY A 15 -27.67 -57.06 -5.81
C GLY A 15 -29.10 -57.41 -5.41
N SER A 16 -29.31 -58.27 -4.41
CA SER A 16 -30.63 -58.48 -3.81
C SER A 16 -31.02 -57.30 -2.91
N CYS A 17 -30.14 -56.88 -1.99
CA CYS A 17 -30.40 -55.77 -1.08
C CYS A 17 -30.69 -54.46 -1.82
N LEU A 18 -29.91 -54.14 -2.86
CA LEU A 18 -30.11 -52.93 -3.68
C LEU A 18 -31.43 -52.96 -4.45
N ARG A 19 -31.90 -54.13 -4.89
CA ARG A 19 -33.24 -54.26 -5.48
C ARG A 19 -34.34 -54.04 -4.44
N THR A 20 -34.21 -54.62 -3.25
CA THR A 20 -35.16 -54.38 -2.14
C THR A 20 -35.25 -52.89 -1.78
N LEU A 21 -34.12 -52.18 -1.71
CA LEU A 21 -34.09 -50.74 -1.45
C LEU A 21 -34.72 -49.89 -2.57
N ALA A 22 -34.68 -50.35 -3.82
CA ALA A 22 -35.27 -49.65 -4.96
C ALA A 22 -36.78 -49.92 -5.14
N THR A 23 -37.28 -51.09 -4.70
CA THR A 23 -38.66 -51.53 -5.00
C THR A 23 -39.59 -51.69 -3.79
N SER A 24 -39.07 -51.97 -2.60
CA SER A 24 -39.91 -52.22 -1.42
C SER A 24 -40.52 -50.93 -0.86
N ARG A 25 -41.59 -51.10 -0.09
CA ARG A 25 -42.28 -50.06 0.67
C ARG A 25 -42.37 -50.39 2.18
N ASP A 26 -41.86 -51.53 2.61
CA ASP A 26 -41.83 -51.91 4.02
C ASP A 26 -40.54 -51.39 4.68
N SER A 27 -40.69 -50.61 5.75
CA SER A 27 -39.57 -50.15 6.58
C SER A 27 -38.78 -51.33 7.17
N GLY A 28 -39.43 -52.45 7.50
CA GLY A 28 -38.76 -53.64 8.04
C GLY A 28 -37.77 -54.26 7.04
N GLU A 29 -38.19 -54.44 5.79
CA GLU A 29 -37.33 -54.92 4.70
C GLU A 29 -36.21 -53.93 4.36
N ILE A 30 -36.50 -52.63 4.31
CA ILE A 30 -35.51 -51.57 4.05
C ILE A 30 -34.43 -51.55 5.14
N VAL A 31 -34.84 -51.59 6.41
CA VAL A 31 -33.92 -51.65 7.55
C VAL A 31 -33.10 -52.94 7.54
N HIS A 32 -33.68 -54.09 7.17
CA HIS A 32 -32.92 -55.34 7.03
C HIS A 32 -31.88 -55.25 5.90
N ALA A 33 -32.25 -54.71 4.74
CA ALA A 33 -31.33 -54.52 3.60
C ALA A 33 -30.21 -53.52 3.93
N LEU A 34 -30.51 -52.42 4.63
CA LEU A 34 -29.49 -51.48 5.12
C LEU A 34 -28.55 -52.13 6.14
N ARG A 35 -29.06 -52.86 7.15
CA ARG A 35 -28.21 -53.59 8.11
C ARG A 35 -27.37 -54.69 7.45
N ALA A 36 -27.82 -55.25 6.32
CA ALA A 36 -27.00 -56.18 5.54
C ALA A 36 -25.85 -55.42 4.85
N LEU A 37 -26.14 -54.31 4.15
CA LEU A 37 -25.13 -53.50 3.46
C LEU A 37 -24.09 -52.88 4.43
N THR A 38 -24.50 -52.40 5.62
CA THR A 38 -23.55 -51.84 6.59
C THR A 38 -22.56 -52.88 7.13
N ARG A 39 -22.93 -54.18 7.15
CA ARG A 39 -22.01 -55.27 7.51
C ARG A 39 -20.94 -55.54 6.44
N TYR A 40 -21.25 -55.33 5.17
CA TYR A 40 -20.27 -55.47 4.08
C TYR A 40 -19.31 -54.28 3.98
N LEU A 41 -19.43 -53.23 4.81
CA LEU A 41 -18.48 -52.10 4.80
C LEU A 41 -17.05 -52.49 5.25
N GLU A 42 -16.91 -53.61 5.96
CA GLU A 42 -15.61 -54.19 6.33
C GLU A 42 -15.06 -55.14 5.24
N ASP A 43 -15.83 -55.40 4.18
CA ASP A 43 -15.45 -56.27 3.06
C ASP A 43 -14.70 -55.49 1.96
N GLY A 44 -13.47 -55.95 1.66
CA GLY A 44 -12.58 -55.33 0.68
C GLY A 44 -13.04 -55.44 -0.78
N GLU A 45 -13.92 -56.39 -1.10
CA GLU A 45 -14.52 -56.55 -2.42
C GLU A 45 -15.71 -55.58 -2.58
N PHE A 46 -16.62 -55.56 -1.61
CA PHE A 46 -17.78 -54.66 -1.61
C PHE A 46 -17.35 -53.19 -1.72
N THR A 47 -16.38 -52.79 -0.89
CA THR A 47 -15.85 -51.42 -0.85
C THR A 47 -15.15 -50.98 -2.15
N ARG A 48 -14.67 -51.92 -2.97
CA ARG A 48 -14.01 -51.63 -4.26
C ARG A 48 -14.94 -51.70 -5.47
N LEU A 49 -15.88 -52.65 -5.50
CA LEU A 49 -16.65 -52.97 -6.71
C LEU A 49 -18.14 -52.59 -6.63
N HIS A 50 -18.68 -52.41 -5.43
CA HIS A 50 -20.13 -52.31 -5.24
C HIS A 50 -20.58 -51.10 -4.41
N TYR A 51 -19.70 -50.54 -3.57
CA TYR A 51 -20.04 -49.42 -2.70
C TYR A 51 -20.54 -48.19 -3.47
N THR A 52 -19.82 -47.70 -4.48
CA THR A 52 -20.27 -46.55 -5.31
C THR A 52 -21.69 -46.74 -5.86
N HIS A 53 -22.02 -47.94 -6.35
CA HIS A 53 -23.38 -48.21 -6.85
C HIS A 53 -24.41 -48.26 -5.72
N ALA A 54 -24.05 -48.84 -4.57
CA ALA A 54 -24.91 -48.84 -3.39
C ALA A 54 -25.22 -47.42 -2.90
N ILE A 55 -24.21 -46.56 -2.75
CA ILE A 55 -24.45 -45.17 -2.35
C ILE A 55 -25.20 -44.35 -3.41
N GLN A 56 -25.00 -44.60 -4.72
CA GLN A 56 -25.81 -43.97 -5.78
C GLN A 56 -27.31 -44.30 -5.65
N VAL A 57 -27.65 -45.57 -5.43
CA VAL A 57 -29.04 -45.98 -5.16
C VAL A 57 -29.57 -45.24 -3.91
N LEU A 58 -28.75 -45.19 -2.86
CA LEU A 58 -29.01 -44.48 -1.60
C LEU A 58 -28.95 -42.94 -1.67
N VAL A 59 -28.75 -42.28 -2.81
CA VAL A 59 -28.96 -40.81 -2.93
C VAL A 59 -30.07 -40.48 -3.95
N SER A 60 -30.52 -41.45 -4.75
CA SER A 60 -31.62 -41.23 -5.70
C SER A 60 -32.91 -40.73 -5.05
N ALA A 61 -33.57 -39.73 -5.63
CA ALA A 61 -34.69 -39.01 -4.98
C ALA A 61 -35.94 -39.87 -4.66
N HIS A 62 -36.06 -41.07 -5.23
CA HIS A 62 -37.27 -41.90 -5.17
C HIS A 62 -37.43 -42.75 -3.89
N TRP A 63 -36.36 -43.04 -3.15
CA TRP A 63 -36.43 -43.83 -1.90
C TRP A 63 -36.50 -42.90 -0.66
N PHE A 64 -35.75 -41.79 -0.67
CA PHE A 64 -35.63 -40.92 0.50
C PHE A 64 -36.92 -40.14 0.82
N SER A 65 -37.58 -39.62 -0.21
CA SER A 65 -38.88 -38.94 -0.11
C SER A 65 -40.01 -39.81 0.46
N ARG A 66 -39.82 -41.13 0.56
CA ARG A 66 -40.81 -42.11 1.06
C ARG A 66 -40.54 -42.60 2.48
N SER A 67 -39.34 -42.36 3.01
CA SER A 67 -38.83 -43.07 4.22
C SER A 67 -38.37 -42.11 5.32
N CYS A 68 -38.79 -40.83 5.25
CA CYS A 68 -38.17 -39.72 5.98
C CYS A 68 -38.43 -39.70 7.51
N GLU A 69 -39.38 -40.47 8.02
CA GLU A 69 -39.78 -40.41 9.45
C GLU A 69 -39.05 -41.41 10.36
N ASP A 70 -38.43 -42.47 9.81
CA ASP A 70 -37.82 -43.54 10.61
C ASP A 70 -36.38 -43.22 11.05
N GLU A 71 -36.17 -43.11 12.37
CA GLU A 71 -34.86 -42.83 12.97
C GLU A 71 -33.85 -43.99 12.88
N GLU A 72 -34.27 -45.24 12.72
CA GLU A 72 -33.35 -46.36 12.48
C GLU A 72 -32.82 -46.33 11.04
N ILE A 73 -33.69 -46.07 10.06
CA ILE A 73 -33.30 -45.88 8.65
C ILE A 73 -32.30 -44.72 8.52
N LYS A 74 -32.58 -43.58 9.18
CA LYS A 74 -31.68 -42.42 9.21
C LYS A 74 -30.29 -42.75 9.76
N LYS A 75 -30.20 -43.51 10.85
CA LYS A 75 -28.91 -43.90 11.45
C LYS A 75 -28.12 -44.85 10.54
N LEU A 76 -28.77 -45.87 9.99
CA LEU A 76 -28.13 -46.83 9.09
C LEU A 76 -27.69 -46.18 7.78
N TRP A 77 -28.41 -45.15 7.31
CA TRP A 77 -27.99 -44.34 6.17
C TRP A 77 -26.73 -43.52 6.49
N ASP A 78 -26.72 -42.79 7.61
CA ASP A 78 -25.55 -42.03 8.05
C ASP A 78 -24.32 -42.96 8.23
N GLU A 79 -24.50 -44.16 8.79
CA GLU A 79 -23.44 -45.16 8.93
C GLU A 79 -22.79 -45.56 7.59
N MET A 80 -23.55 -45.66 6.49
CA MET A 80 -22.97 -46.00 5.17
C MET A 80 -21.90 -44.98 4.77
N PHE A 81 -22.18 -43.68 4.86
CA PHE A 81 -21.25 -42.61 4.50
C PHE A 81 -20.15 -42.39 5.54
N LEU A 82 -20.44 -42.61 6.82
CA LEU A 82 -19.50 -42.39 7.93
C LEU A 82 -18.54 -43.57 8.15
N ARG A 83 -18.88 -44.80 7.71
CA ARG A 83 -17.98 -45.97 7.80
C ARG A 83 -17.36 -46.35 6.46
N GLY A 84 -18.08 -46.23 5.34
CA GLY A 84 -17.62 -46.64 4.01
C GLY A 84 -16.52 -45.76 3.39
N PRO A 85 -15.94 -46.17 2.24
CA PRO A 85 -14.83 -45.49 1.56
C PRO A 85 -15.03 -43.97 1.45
N PRO A 86 -14.17 -43.14 2.10
CA PRO A 86 -14.44 -41.73 2.28
C PRO A 86 -14.27 -40.92 0.98
N ASP A 87 -13.45 -41.40 0.05
CA ASP A 87 -13.28 -40.85 -1.30
C ASP A 87 -14.52 -41.03 -2.16
N GLN A 88 -15.07 -42.24 -2.24
CA GLN A 88 -16.30 -42.54 -2.97
C GLN A 88 -17.50 -41.83 -2.35
N ALA A 89 -17.58 -41.78 -1.01
CA ALA A 89 -18.62 -41.05 -0.29
C ALA A 89 -18.58 -39.54 -0.57
N LEU A 90 -17.40 -38.91 -0.47
CA LEU A 90 -17.23 -37.48 -0.69
C LEU A 90 -17.58 -37.07 -2.13
N LEU A 91 -17.08 -37.83 -3.12
CA LEU A 91 -17.36 -37.54 -4.53
C LEU A 91 -18.86 -37.61 -4.83
N LEU A 92 -19.57 -38.63 -4.33
CA LEU A 92 -21.01 -38.73 -4.57
C LEU A 92 -21.78 -37.63 -3.83
N LEU A 93 -21.46 -37.32 -2.58
CA LEU A 93 -22.14 -36.26 -1.83
C LEU A 93 -22.00 -34.90 -2.53
N LEU A 94 -20.83 -34.58 -3.07
CA LEU A 94 -20.62 -33.32 -3.79
C LEU A 94 -21.28 -33.32 -5.19
N ASP A 95 -21.20 -34.42 -5.94
CA ASP A 95 -21.87 -34.56 -7.25
C ASP A 95 -23.40 -34.44 -7.11
N THR A 96 -23.97 -35.05 -6.05
CA THR A 96 -25.41 -34.99 -5.77
C THR A 96 -25.86 -33.63 -5.25
N ILE A 97 -25.07 -32.95 -4.41
CA ILE A 97 -25.31 -31.54 -4.05
C ILE A 97 -25.24 -30.62 -5.28
N SER A 98 -24.36 -30.92 -6.24
CA SER A 98 -24.17 -30.09 -7.45
C SER A 98 -25.25 -30.33 -8.53
N SER A 99 -25.88 -31.51 -8.55
CA SER A 99 -26.84 -31.92 -9.58
C SER A 99 -28.31 -31.92 -9.15
N THR A 100 -28.59 -31.88 -7.84
CA THR A 100 -29.96 -31.95 -7.31
C THR A 100 -30.50 -30.55 -6.98
N GLY A 101 -31.72 -30.25 -7.41
CA GLY A 101 -32.43 -29.04 -6.98
C GLY A 101 -32.91 -29.10 -5.53
N GLU A 102 -33.49 -27.99 -5.04
CA GLU A 102 -34.04 -27.87 -3.69
C GLU A 102 -34.98 -29.03 -3.35
N SER A 103 -34.58 -29.83 -2.36
CA SER A 103 -35.31 -31.04 -1.95
C SER A 103 -34.86 -31.52 -0.56
N VAL A 104 -35.72 -32.27 0.12
CA VAL A 104 -35.39 -32.91 1.42
C VAL A 104 -34.19 -33.86 1.30
N GLY A 105 -33.93 -34.42 0.12
CA GLY A 105 -32.73 -35.21 -0.17
C GLY A 105 -31.45 -34.38 -0.15
N LEU A 106 -31.49 -33.16 -0.71
CA LEU A 106 -30.37 -32.21 -0.70
C LEU A 106 -30.02 -31.82 0.75
N GLU A 107 -31.01 -31.44 1.55
CA GLU A 107 -30.82 -31.09 2.97
C GLU A 107 -30.17 -32.24 3.77
N ARG A 108 -30.54 -33.50 3.47
CA ARG A 108 -29.91 -34.65 4.13
C ARG A 108 -28.47 -34.89 3.66
N CYS A 109 -28.19 -34.75 2.37
CA CYS A 109 -26.82 -34.86 1.84
C CYS A 109 -25.92 -33.78 2.44
N VAL A 110 -26.43 -32.56 2.61
CA VAL A 110 -25.77 -31.46 3.35
C VAL A 110 -25.52 -31.86 4.81
N SER A 111 -26.54 -32.33 5.54
CA SER A 111 -26.39 -32.75 6.94
C SER A 111 -25.40 -33.90 7.14
N VAL A 112 -25.35 -34.87 6.23
CA VAL A 112 -24.36 -35.97 6.31
C VAL A 112 -22.98 -35.56 5.84
N LEU A 113 -22.85 -34.63 4.89
CA LEU A 113 -21.55 -34.03 4.57
C LEU A 113 -20.99 -33.24 5.77
N GLU A 114 -21.84 -32.50 6.50
CA GLU A 114 -21.46 -31.84 7.76
C GLU A 114 -21.01 -32.86 8.82
N LYS A 115 -21.79 -33.94 9.03
CA LYS A 115 -21.39 -35.03 9.93
C LYS A 115 -20.07 -35.68 9.49
N PHE A 116 -19.87 -35.89 8.20
CA PHE A 116 -18.66 -36.47 7.61
C PHE A 116 -17.42 -35.62 7.91
N LEU A 117 -17.53 -34.28 7.85
CA LEU A 117 -16.47 -33.38 8.31
C LEU A 117 -16.24 -33.50 9.82
N SER A 118 -17.31 -33.45 10.63
CA SER A 118 -17.21 -33.52 12.10
C SER A 118 -16.63 -34.85 12.62
N ALA A 119 -16.85 -35.95 11.89
CA ALA A 119 -16.36 -37.29 12.20
C ALA A 119 -14.92 -37.55 11.71
N GLY A 120 -14.19 -36.50 11.27
CA GLY A 120 -12.79 -36.60 10.85
C GLY A 120 -12.56 -37.44 9.59
N ARG A 121 -13.58 -37.64 8.74
CA ARG A 121 -13.45 -38.52 7.56
C ARG A 121 -12.43 -38.02 6.53
N LEU A 122 -12.15 -36.71 6.51
CA LEU A 122 -11.04 -36.14 5.71
C LEU A 122 -9.68 -36.70 6.14
N GLN A 123 -9.43 -36.86 7.44
CA GLN A 123 -8.20 -37.45 7.97
C GLN A 123 -8.03 -38.91 7.50
N VAL A 124 -9.12 -39.69 7.47
CA VAL A 124 -9.14 -41.08 6.97
C VAL A 124 -8.85 -41.12 5.46
N LEU A 125 -9.42 -40.18 4.70
CA LEU A 125 -9.16 -40.04 3.26
C LEU A 125 -7.69 -39.69 2.99
N LEU A 126 -7.15 -38.67 3.67
CA LEU A 126 -5.74 -38.26 3.51
C LEU A 126 -4.78 -39.41 3.88
N TRP A 127 -5.02 -40.10 4.99
CA TRP A 127 -4.18 -41.21 5.45
C TRP A 127 -4.19 -42.41 4.51
N SER A 128 -5.35 -42.82 3.99
CA SER A 128 -5.45 -43.97 3.07
C SER A 128 -4.72 -43.77 1.73
N ARG A 129 -4.39 -42.51 1.37
CA ARG A 129 -3.56 -42.17 0.21
C ARG A 129 -2.08 -41.96 0.54
N CYS A 130 -1.68 -42.11 1.81
CA CYS A 130 -0.29 -42.07 2.28
C CYS A 130 0.34 -43.45 2.49
N GLU A 131 -0.45 -44.46 2.88
CA GLU A 131 0.05 -45.84 3.07
C GLU A 131 0.42 -46.52 1.75
N MET A 132 1.67 -46.96 1.60
CA MET A 132 2.13 -47.68 0.40
C MET A 132 1.63 -49.14 0.33
N GLY A 133 1.15 -49.70 1.44
CA GLY A 133 0.63 -51.09 1.51
C GLY A 133 -0.83 -51.24 1.07
N GLY A 134 -1.60 -50.15 1.02
CA GLY A 134 -2.99 -50.14 0.57
C GLY A 134 -3.08 -49.97 -0.95
N ALA A 135 -3.20 -51.08 -1.69
CA ALA A 135 -3.23 -51.07 -3.15
C ALA A 135 -4.54 -50.50 -3.75
N CYS A 136 -4.72 -49.18 -3.64
CA CYS A 136 -5.59 -48.40 -4.52
C CYS A 136 -4.77 -47.89 -5.71
N SER A 137 -4.86 -48.58 -6.84
CA SER A 137 -4.31 -48.12 -8.12
C SER A 137 -5.19 -46.99 -8.68
N ASP A 138 -5.14 -45.82 -8.04
CA ASP A 138 -5.83 -44.63 -8.51
C ASP A 138 -5.45 -44.33 -9.96
N SER A 139 -6.44 -44.09 -10.81
CA SER A 139 -6.16 -43.39 -12.06
C SER A 139 -5.70 -41.95 -11.74
N PRO A 140 -4.81 -41.36 -12.55
CA PRO A 140 -4.39 -39.97 -12.36
C PRO A 140 -5.60 -39.01 -12.41
N GLN A 141 -6.61 -39.32 -13.23
CA GLN A 141 -7.85 -38.54 -13.28
C GLN A 141 -8.60 -38.59 -11.94
N LEU A 142 -8.81 -39.77 -11.35
CA LEU A 142 -9.52 -39.91 -10.07
C LEU A 142 -8.82 -39.12 -8.96
N ARG A 143 -7.48 -39.17 -8.93
CA ARG A 143 -6.66 -38.40 -7.99
C ARG A 143 -6.86 -36.89 -8.15
N GLU A 144 -6.78 -36.37 -9.37
CA GLU A 144 -7.02 -34.94 -9.62
C GLU A 144 -8.45 -34.52 -9.30
N THR A 145 -9.45 -35.36 -9.59
CA THR A 145 -10.85 -35.11 -9.23
C THR A 145 -11.02 -34.98 -7.71
N ILE A 146 -10.49 -35.90 -6.91
CA ILE A 146 -10.59 -35.85 -5.44
C ILE A 146 -9.87 -34.61 -4.89
N ILE A 147 -8.66 -34.28 -5.38
CA ILE A 147 -7.92 -33.09 -4.97
C ILE A 147 -8.70 -31.81 -5.32
N GLY A 148 -9.32 -31.78 -6.51
CA GLY A 148 -10.18 -30.67 -6.95
C GLY A 148 -11.36 -30.46 -6.01
N HIS A 149 -12.08 -31.53 -5.67
CA HIS A 149 -13.24 -31.49 -4.77
C HIS A 149 -12.85 -31.14 -3.33
N LEU A 150 -11.76 -31.70 -2.79
CA LEU A 150 -11.26 -31.37 -1.45
C LEU A 150 -10.87 -29.89 -1.32
N ALA A 151 -10.23 -29.32 -2.34
CA ALA A 151 -9.82 -27.93 -2.31
C ALA A 151 -11.01 -26.97 -2.55
N ALA A 152 -11.94 -27.36 -3.44
CA ALA A 152 -13.08 -26.55 -3.86
C ALA A 152 -14.38 -26.77 -3.05
N LEU A 153 -14.40 -27.60 -2.00
CA LEU A 153 -15.63 -27.94 -1.26
C LEU A 153 -16.43 -26.71 -0.81
N PRO A 154 -15.82 -25.65 -0.22
CA PRO A 154 -16.55 -24.42 0.11
C PRO A 154 -17.17 -23.76 -1.12
N SER A 155 -16.44 -23.62 -2.23
CA SER A 155 -16.97 -23.01 -3.45
C SER A 155 -18.07 -23.83 -4.10
N ILE A 156 -17.98 -25.17 -4.12
CA ILE A 156 -19.03 -26.04 -4.64
C ILE A 156 -20.30 -25.87 -3.79
N THR A 157 -20.18 -26.01 -2.47
CA THR A 157 -21.34 -25.93 -1.56
C THR A 157 -21.97 -24.53 -1.54
N CYS A 158 -21.19 -23.45 -1.40
CA CYS A 158 -21.70 -22.07 -1.44
C CYS A 158 -22.39 -21.72 -2.78
N ASN A 159 -21.87 -22.20 -3.91
CA ASN A 159 -22.45 -21.92 -5.23
C ASN A 159 -23.80 -22.60 -5.47
N HIS A 160 -24.09 -23.71 -4.76
CA HIS A 160 -25.35 -24.45 -4.89
C HIS A 160 -26.35 -24.19 -3.75
N LEU A 161 -25.87 -23.91 -2.53
CA LEU A 161 -26.71 -23.73 -1.34
C LEU A 161 -26.96 -22.25 -1.00
N HIS A 162 -26.14 -21.33 -1.53
CA HIS A 162 -26.24 -19.89 -1.29
C HIS A 162 -26.42 -19.54 0.20
N THR A 163 -27.56 -18.97 0.59
CA THR A 163 -27.89 -18.58 1.97
C THR A 163 -28.11 -19.74 2.93
N ASN A 164 -28.31 -20.95 2.41
CA ASN A 164 -28.59 -22.16 3.19
C ASN A 164 -27.31 -22.99 3.47
N THR A 165 -26.12 -22.42 3.19
CA THR A 165 -24.83 -23.07 3.41
C THR A 165 -24.52 -23.15 4.92
N PRO A 166 -24.30 -24.34 5.50
CA PRO A 166 -23.89 -24.47 6.91
C PRO A 166 -22.51 -23.85 7.18
N ASP A 167 -22.32 -23.33 8.40
CA ASP A 167 -21.06 -22.74 8.87
C ASP A 167 -19.84 -23.65 8.65
N ALA A 168 -20.02 -24.97 8.77
CA ALA A 168 -18.97 -25.98 8.59
C ALA A 168 -18.34 -25.99 7.18
N PHE A 169 -19.05 -25.48 6.16
CA PHE A 169 -18.57 -25.43 4.78
C PHE A 169 -17.96 -24.07 4.40
N LEU A 170 -18.15 -23.04 5.22
CA LEU A 170 -17.56 -21.72 4.97
C LEU A 170 -16.02 -21.79 5.00
N PRO A 171 -15.29 -21.04 4.14
CA PRO A 171 -13.83 -21.06 4.10
C PRO A 171 -13.15 -20.91 5.48
N GLN A 172 -13.68 -20.04 6.33
CA GLN A 172 -13.15 -19.73 7.67
C GLN A 172 -13.26 -20.90 8.67
N ARG A 173 -14.06 -21.93 8.37
CA ARG A 173 -14.20 -23.15 9.19
C ARG A 173 -13.61 -24.37 8.49
N TYR A 174 -13.84 -24.49 7.19
CA TYR A 174 -13.39 -25.64 6.42
C TYR A 174 -11.87 -25.75 6.28
N TYR A 175 -11.17 -24.66 5.94
CA TYR A 175 -9.71 -24.74 5.74
C TYR A 175 -8.92 -24.98 7.03
N PRO A 176 -9.31 -24.43 8.21
CA PRO A 176 -8.77 -24.86 9.50
C PRO A 176 -9.05 -26.34 9.84
N LEU A 177 -10.22 -26.88 9.50
CA LEU A 177 -10.54 -28.30 9.71
C LEU A 177 -9.72 -29.21 8.77
N LEU A 178 -9.51 -28.80 7.52
CA LEU A 178 -8.61 -29.47 6.58
C LEU A 178 -7.16 -29.38 7.04
N ALA A 179 -6.72 -28.24 7.58
CA ALA A 179 -5.39 -28.07 8.18
C ALA A 179 -5.17 -29.04 9.36
N ALA A 180 -6.12 -29.15 10.28
CA ALA A 180 -6.07 -30.14 11.36
C ALA A 180 -6.00 -31.58 10.82
N SER A 181 -6.82 -31.91 9.82
CA SER A 181 -6.78 -33.23 9.16
C SER A 181 -5.43 -33.53 8.50
N ILE A 182 -4.74 -32.50 7.97
CA ILE A 182 -3.38 -32.62 7.43
C ILE A 182 -2.37 -32.82 8.56
N LEU A 183 -2.42 -32.06 9.66
CA LEU A 183 -1.51 -32.22 10.81
C LEU A 183 -1.54 -33.64 11.37
N ASP A 184 -2.73 -34.18 11.62
CA ASP A 184 -2.89 -35.55 12.13
C ASP A 184 -2.37 -36.59 11.12
N THR A 185 -2.51 -36.32 9.81
CA THR A 185 -1.96 -37.20 8.76
C THR A 185 -0.43 -37.18 8.76
N LEU A 186 0.18 -36.02 9.01
CA LEU A 186 1.62 -35.88 9.20
C LEU A 186 2.07 -36.56 10.51
N GLU A 187 1.28 -36.49 11.58
CA GLU A 187 1.56 -37.19 12.84
C GLU A 187 1.50 -38.71 12.67
N LYS A 188 0.48 -39.25 11.99
CA LYS A 188 0.41 -40.68 11.63
C LYS A 188 1.59 -41.09 10.75
N THR A 189 1.99 -40.23 9.80
CA THR A 189 3.21 -40.45 8.99
C THR A 189 4.45 -40.53 9.88
N CYS A 190 4.58 -39.66 10.88
CA CYS A 190 5.68 -39.72 11.84
C CYS A 190 5.70 -41.03 12.63
N HIS A 191 4.54 -41.52 13.08
CA HIS A 191 4.43 -42.80 13.79
C HIS A 191 4.77 -44.00 12.89
N ALA A 192 4.25 -44.04 11.65
CA ALA A 192 4.53 -45.09 10.69
C ALA A 192 6.02 -45.15 10.28
N LEU A 193 6.66 -43.99 10.07
CA LEU A 193 8.10 -43.92 9.80
C LEU A 193 8.95 -44.39 10.99
N ARG A 194 8.54 -44.08 12.24
CA ARG A 194 9.19 -44.65 13.44
C ARG A 194 8.99 -46.17 13.56
N ALA A 195 7.88 -46.71 13.04
CA ALA A 195 7.61 -48.14 12.93
C ALA A 195 8.28 -48.83 11.72
N GLY A 196 9.05 -48.10 10.91
CA GLY A 196 9.74 -48.63 9.73
C GLY A 196 8.86 -48.87 8.50
N GLN A 197 7.69 -48.22 8.42
CA GLN A 197 6.77 -48.31 7.28
C GLN A 197 6.97 -47.13 6.31
N ASP A 198 7.06 -47.44 5.01
CA ASP A 198 7.16 -46.42 3.95
C ASP A 198 5.82 -45.72 3.68
N CYS A 199 5.85 -44.38 3.64
CA CYS A 199 4.69 -43.52 3.42
C CYS A 199 4.93 -42.49 2.31
N SER A 200 3.89 -42.12 1.57
CA SER A 200 3.95 -41.13 0.49
C SER A 200 3.16 -39.86 0.83
N LEU A 201 3.85 -38.73 0.95
CA LEU A 201 3.23 -37.41 1.19
C LEU A 201 2.75 -36.71 -0.09
N GLY A 202 2.87 -37.35 -1.26
CA GLY A 202 2.58 -36.72 -2.55
C GLY A 202 1.14 -36.25 -2.70
N PHE A 203 0.16 -37.00 -2.19
CA PHE A 203 -1.25 -36.62 -2.24
C PHE A 203 -1.53 -35.38 -1.36
N VAL A 204 -1.05 -35.40 -0.11
CA VAL A 204 -1.20 -34.28 0.84
C VAL A 204 -0.54 -33.00 0.30
N ALA A 205 0.65 -33.10 -0.30
CA ALA A 205 1.35 -31.97 -0.92
C ALA A 205 0.57 -31.37 -2.11
N GLN A 206 -0.13 -32.21 -2.89
CA GLN A 206 -0.98 -31.76 -3.99
C GLN A 206 -2.26 -31.08 -3.49
N VAL A 207 -2.89 -31.59 -2.43
CA VAL A 207 -4.04 -30.94 -1.78
C VAL A 207 -3.64 -29.57 -1.24
N LEU A 208 -2.59 -29.49 -0.41
CA LEU A 208 -2.05 -28.25 0.13
C LEU A 208 -1.74 -27.22 -0.96
N GLY A 209 -1.05 -27.67 -2.03
CA GLY A 209 -0.74 -26.82 -3.17
C GLY A 209 -1.98 -26.32 -3.94
N LYS A 210 -3.00 -27.17 -4.10
CA LYS A 210 -4.25 -26.80 -4.81
C LYS A 210 -5.06 -25.76 -4.03
N VAL A 211 -5.17 -25.92 -2.70
CA VAL A 211 -5.82 -24.96 -1.81
C VAL A 211 -5.12 -23.60 -1.87
N CYS A 212 -3.78 -23.58 -1.80
CA CYS A 212 -3.02 -22.33 -1.85
C CYS A 212 -3.16 -21.59 -3.20
N ILE A 213 -3.24 -22.31 -4.33
CA ILE A 213 -3.52 -21.69 -5.65
C ILE A 213 -4.92 -21.07 -5.72
N GLN A 214 -5.90 -21.62 -5.01
CA GLN A 214 -7.28 -21.10 -4.98
C GLN A 214 -7.45 -19.86 -4.12
N GLY A 215 -6.39 -19.36 -3.47
CA GLY A 215 -6.38 -18.12 -2.68
C GLY A 215 -6.28 -18.36 -1.16
N TYR A 216 -6.75 -19.52 -0.68
CA TYR A 216 -6.91 -19.85 0.75
C TYR A 216 -5.60 -20.24 1.47
N SER A 217 -4.49 -19.59 1.10
CA SER A 217 -3.18 -19.83 1.70
C SER A 217 -3.07 -19.30 3.13
N SER A 218 -3.74 -18.19 3.44
CA SER A 218 -3.82 -17.61 4.79
C SER A 218 -4.51 -18.56 5.76
N GLU A 219 -5.73 -18.99 5.44
CA GLU A 219 -6.64 -19.74 6.30
C GLU A 219 -6.09 -21.13 6.63
N ILE A 220 -5.38 -21.76 5.69
CA ILE A 220 -4.73 -23.06 5.94
C ILE A 220 -3.45 -22.90 6.77
N PHE A 221 -2.61 -21.87 6.51
CA PHE A 221 -1.35 -21.71 7.23
C PHE A 221 -1.48 -21.04 8.60
N GLU A 222 -2.53 -20.27 8.87
CA GLU A 222 -2.88 -19.78 10.21
C GLU A 222 -3.02 -20.93 11.22
N THR A 223 -3.55 -22.08 10.77
CA THR A 223 -3.66 -23.30 11.60
C THR A 223 -2.42 -24.20 11.48
N LEU A 224 -1.86 -24.41 10.28
CA LEU A 224 -0.72 -25.30 10.08
C LEU A 224 0.59 -24.75 10.66
N ALA A 225 0.93 -23.49 10.39
CA ALA A 225 2.29 -22.97 10.58
C ALA A 225 2.72 -22.90 12.06
N PRO A 226 1.90 -22.40 13.01
CA PRO A 226 2.28 -22.38 14.43
C PRO A 226 2.48 -23.78 15.00
N ARG A 227 1.59 -24.72 14.63
CA ARG A 227 1.66 -26.13 15.05
C ARG A 227 2.93 -26.82 14.51
N LEU A 228 3.23 -26.64 13.23
CA LEU A 228 4.45 -27.17 12.64
C LEU A 228 5.72 -26.52 13.22
N SER A 229 5.71 -25.21 13.52
CA SER A 229 6.85 -24.54 14.18
C SER A 229 7.17 -25.17 15.54
N SER A 230 6.14 -25.40 16.36
CA SER A 230 6.28 -26.06 17.67
C SER A 230 6.77 -27.52 17.54
N LEU A 231 6.14 -28.33 16.69
CA LEU A 231 6.49 -29.74 16.52
C LEU A 231 7.91 -29.94 15.95
N THR A 232 8.31 -29.11 14.97
CA THR A 232 9.67 -29.14 14.41
C THR A 232 10.75 -28.61 15.35
N ARG A 233 10.40 -27.82 16.38
CA ARG A 233 11.32 -27.43 17.46
C ARG A 233 11.66 -28.63 18.37
N MET A 234 10.70 -29.55 18.57
CA MET A 234 10.83 -30.69 19.49
C MET A 234 11.41 -31.97 18.88
N ASP A 235 11.16 -32.25 17.60
CA ASP A 235 11.53 -33.53 16.96
C ASP A 235 12.09 -33.33 15.52
N PRO A 236 13.32 -33.80 15.23
CA PRO A 236 13.92 -33.70 13.89
C PRO A 236 13.20 -34.56 12.83
N LEU A 237 12.44 -35.58 13.23
CA LEU A 237 11.65 -36.37 12.27
C LEU A 237 10.53 -35.53 11.67
N TRP A 238 9.90 -34.63 12.47
CA TRP A 238 8.93 -33.66 11.95
C TRP A 238 9.56 -32.71 10.93
N GLN A 239 10.79 -32.23 11.16
CA GLN A 239 11.52 -31.41 10.17
C GLN A 239 11.70 -32.15 8.84
N ARG A 240 12.13 -33.43 8.89
CA ARG A 240 12.27 -34.27 7.70
C ARG A 240 10.93 -34.49 6.99
N VAL A 241 9.84 -34.68 7.74
CA VAL A 241 8.48 -34.85 7.19
C VAL A 241 7.97 -33.57 6.53
N THR A 242 8.14 -32.38 7.14
CA THR A 242 7.71 -31.11 6.53
C THR A 242 8.54 -30.76 5.29
N GLN A 243 9.85 -31.00 5.33
CA GLN A 243 10.72 -30.79 4.18
C GLN A 243 10.32 -31.70 3.01
N ARG A 244 10.05 -32.99 3.27
CA ARG A 244 9.56 -33.93 2.25
C ARG A 244 8.16 -33.62 1.75
N LEU A 245 7.28 -33.05 2.57
CA LEU A 245 5.98 -32.52 2.12
C LEU A 245 6.18 -31.39 1.10
N LEU A 246 7.02 -30.40 1.42
CA LEU A 246 7.28 -29.24 0.58
C LEU A 246 8.02 -29.59 -0.72
N GLU A 247 8.96 -30.54 -0.70
CA GLU A 247 9.59 -31.10 -1.90
C GLU A 247 8.60 -31.74 -2.89
N LYS A 248 7.44 -32.21 -2.41
CA LYS A 248 6.41 -32.88 -3.22
C LYS A 248 5.30 -31.93 -3.69
N VAL A 249 5.36 -30.65 -3.32
CA VAL A 249 4.42 -29.63 -3.81
C VAL A 249 4.67 -29.38 -5.30
N PRO A 250 3.64 -29.42 -6.16
CA PRO A 250 3.80 -29.15 -7.60
C PRO A 250 4.38 -27.76 -7.87
N GLU A 251 5.28 -27.62 -8.85
CA GLU A 251 5.99 -26.36 -9.15
C GLU A 251 5.05 -25.16 -9.39
N ARG A 252 3.87 -25.41 -9.99
CA ARG A 252 2.82 -24.39 -10.17
C ARG A 252 2.29 -23.81 -8.85
N CYS A 253 2.33 -24.59 -7.77
CA CYS A 253 1.81 -24.23 -6.44
C CYS A 253 2.89 -23.66 -5.51
N THR A 254 4.18 -23.93 -5.79
CA THR A 254 5.32 -23.64 -4.90
C THR A 254 5.35 -22.19 -4.40
N GLU A 255 5.00 -21.23 -5.26
CA GLU A 255 4.98 -19.81 -4.89
C GLU A 255 3.93 -19.50 -3.81
N CYS A 256 2.68 -19.93 -4.03
CA CYS A 256 1.56 -19.67 -3.10
C CYS A 256 1.79 -20.36 -1.76
N VAL A 257 2.33 -21.58 -1.80
CA VAL A 257 2.65 -22.38 -0.61
C VAL A 257 3.77 -21.73 0.21
N ILE A 258 4.89 -21.36 -0.41
CA ILE A 258 6.02 -20.73 0.30
C ILE A 258 5.62 -19.37 0.86
N THR A 259 4.90 -18.55 0.09
CA THR A 259 4.49 -17.20 0.51
C THR A 259 3.50 -17.26 1.68
N GLY A 260 2.49 -18.14 1.60
CA GLY A 260 1.52 -18.33 2.70
C GLY A 260 2.17 -18.88 3.97
N LEU A 261 3.09 -19.84 3.83
CA LEU A 261 3.83 -20.40 4.96
C LEU A 261 4.69 -19.34 5.66
N ILE A 262 5.50 -18.58 4.93
CA ILE A 262 6.42 -17.59 5.53
C ILE A 262 5.64 -16.42 6.16
N ARG A 263 4.50 -16.00 5.57
CA ARG A 263 3.62 -14.98 6.18
C ARG A 263 3.02 -15.41 7.52
N SER A 264 2.95 -16.71 7.78
CA SER A 264 2.30 -17.30 8.96
C SER A 264 3.32 -17.81 10.00
N LEU A 265 4.62 -17.52 9.83
CA LEU A 265 5.69 -17.98 10.71
C LEU A 265 6.41 -16.82 11.43
N SER A 266 6.63 -17.02 12.71
CA SER A 266 7.48 -16.26 13.61
C SER A 266 8.97 -16.47 13.30
N GLY A 267 9.50 -15.74 12.32
CA GLY A 267 10.94 -15.56 12.12
C GLY A 267 11.68 -16.63 11.30
N ALA A 268 12.96 -16.36 11.05
CA ALA A 268 13.81 -17.12 10.12
C ALA A 268 14.17 -18.54 10.59
N ALA A 269 14.30 -18.76 11.90
CA ALA A 269 14.66 -20.07 12.45
C ALA A 269 13.55 -21.10 12.21
N ALA A 270 12.28 -20.73 12.43
CA ALA A 270 11.12 -21.55 12.09
C ALA A 270 11.08 -21.90 10.59
N VAL A 271 11.26 -20.91 9.71
CA VAL A 271 11.34 -21.13 8.25
C VAL A 271 12.46 -22.13 7.90
N SER A 272 13.63 -22.01 8.53
CA SER A 272 14.76 -22.94 8.33
C SER A 272 14.43 -24.38 8.77
N ARG A 273 13.77 -24.56 9.92
CA ARG A 273 13.35 -25.89 10.40
C ARG A 273 12.38 -26.57 9.43
N LEU A 274 11.36 -25.83 8.97
CA LEU A 274 10.29 -26.37 8.12
C LEU A 274 10.73 -26.60 6.67
N MET A 275 11.52 -25.68 6.09
CA MET A 275 11.87 -25.69 4.66
C MET A 275 13.23 -26.34 4.36
N GLY A 276 14.13 -26.47 5.34
CA GLY A 276 15.48 -27.04 5.12
C GLY A 276 16.21 -26.32 3.99
N ASN A 277 16.84 -27.08 3.07
CA ASN A 277 17.53 -26.52 1.89
C ASN A 277 16.70 -26.60 0.60
N LEU A 278 15.36 -26.52 0.69
CA LEU A 278 14.45 -26.48 -0.47
C LEU A 278 14.80 -25.40 -1.50
N VAL A 279 15.34 -24.25 -1.04
CA VAL A 279 15.79 -23.16 -1.91
C VAL A 279 16.98 -23.52 -2.80
N VAL A 280 17.76 -24.54 -2.42
CA VAL A 280 18.90 -25.06 -3.19
C VAL A 280 18.45 -26.19 -4.12
N THR A 281 17.51 -27.04 -3.68
CA THR A 281 17.06 -28.20 -4.46
C THR A 281 16.02 -27.85 -5.54
N ASN A 282 15.17 -26.83 -5.30
CA ASN A 282 14.08 -26.45 -6.20
C ASN A 282 14.30 -25.05 -6.80
N LYS A 283 14.55 -24.99 -8.13
CA LYS A 283 14.78 -23.74 -8.87
C LYS A 283 13.61 -22.74 -8.82
N LYS A 284 12.36 -23.22 -8.70
CA LYS A 284 11.18 -22.35 -8.57
C LYS A 284 11.13 -21.74 -7.16
N ALA A 285 11.43 -22.53 -6.12
CA ALA A 285 11.58 -22.01 -4.76
C ALA A 285 12.73 -20.99 -4.66
N GLN A 286 13.87 -21.28 -5.29
CA GLN A 286 15.00 -20.37 -5.44
C GLN A 286 14.54 -19.02 -6.02
N PHE A 287 13.94 -19.01 -7.22
CA PHE A 287 13.49 -17.78 -7.87
C PHE A 287 12.45 -16.99 -7.07
N VAL A 288 11.53 -17.67 -6.39
CA VAL A 288 10.53 -17.02 -5.53
C VAL A 288 11.20 -16.30 -4.36
N LEU A 289 12.13 -16.96 -3.67
CA LEU A 289 12.79 -16.42 -2.47
C LEU A 289 13.90 -15.40 -2.77
N THR A 290 14.64 -15.54 -3.88
CA THR A 290 15.78 -14.65 -4.20
C THR A 290 15.43 -13.51 -5.15
N HIS A 291 14.27 -13.56 -5.80
CA HIS A 291 13.87 -12.54 -6.78
C HIS A 291 12.43 -12.07 -6.59
N LYS A 292 11.44 -12.97 -6.64
CA LYS A 292 10.03 -12.55 -6.69
C LYS A 292 9.57 -11.83 -5.43
N LEU A 293 9.78 -12.44 -4.26
CA LEU A 293 9.40 -11.87 -2.96
C LEU A 293 10.23 -10.64 -2.55
N LEU A 294 11.39 -10.42 -3.16
CA LEU A 294 12.32 -9.34 -2.78
C LEU A 294 12.26 -8.12 -3.71
N LEU A 295 11.97 -8.33 -4.99
CA LEU A 295 12.05 -7.28 -6.03
C LEU A 295 10.72 -7.04 -6.77
N GLN A 296 9.85 -8.05 -6.89
CA GLN A 296 8.60 -7.95 -7.65
C GLN A 296 7.36 -7.76 -6.75
N GLN A 297 7.27 -8.48 -5.63
CA GLN A 297 6.13 -8.45 -4.71
C GLN A 297 6.45 -7.56 -3.50
N TYR A 298 6.29 -6.24 -3.66
CA TYR A 298 6.65 -5.24 -2.64
C TYR A 298 5.57 -4.96 -1.58
N GLN A 299 4.39 -5.59 -1.69
CA GLN A 299 3.25 -5.41 -0.78
C GLN A 299 3.28 -6.33 0.46
N HIS A 300 4.45 -6.88 0.79
CA HIS A 300 4.62 -7.75 1.96
C HIS A 300 5.16 -6.97 3.18
N PRO A 301 4.84 -7.39 4.41
CA PRO A 301 5.34 -6.74 5.62
C PRO A 301 6.86 -6.92 5.76
N THR A 302 7.53 -5.99 6.43
CA THR A 302 8.99 -6.04 6.70
C THR A 302 9.41 -7.35 7.39
N GLN A 303 8.53 -7.96 8.18
CA GLN A 303 8.78 -9.26 8.82
C GLN A 303 9.00 -10.40 7.81
N LEU A 304 8.34 -10.37 6.65
CA LEU A 304 8.56 -11.37 5.60
C LEU A 304 9.99 -11.24 5.02
N LEU A 305 10.47 -10.01 4.80
CA LEU A 305 11.85 -9.78 4.39
C LEU A 305 12.85 -10.30 5.44
N LYS A 306 12.62 -10.02 6.73
CA LYS A 306 13.44 -10.55 7.84
C LYS A 306 13.48 -12.08 7.82
N SER A 307 12.33 -12.74 7.71
CA SER A 307 12.22 -14.20 7.67
C SER A 307 12.90 -14.82 6.43
N VAL A 308 12.71 -14.25 5.23
CA VAL A 308 13.32 -14.76 3.99
C VAL A 308 14.84 -14.57 4.00
N LEU A 309 15.34 -13.37 4.31
CA LEU A 309 16.77 -13.07 4.27
C LEU A 309 17.52 -13.77 5.42
N GLY A 310 16.93 -13.83 6.61
CA GLY A 310 17.46 -14.62 7.72
C GLY A 310 17.52 -16.11 7.40
N TYR A 311 16.50 -16.67 6.73
CA TYR A 311 16.53 -18.06 6.26
C TYR A 311 17.72 -18.33 5.33
N LEU A 312 18.01 -17.43 4.38
CA LEU A 312 19.19 -17.53 3.52
C LEU A 312 20.51 -17.38 4.28
N ALA A 313 20.54 -16.61 5.38
CA ALA A 313 21.74 -16.39 6.20
C ALA A 313 22.12 -17.58 7.11
N LEU A 314 21.12 -18.33 7.60
CA LEU A 314 21.28 -19.33 8.67
C LEU A 314 22.08 -20.61 8.30
N ASP A 315 22.28 -20.92 7.02
CA ASP A 315 23.02 -22.13 6.57
C ASP A 315 24.06 -21.76 5.51
N SER A 316 25.24 -22.38 5.58
CA SER A 316 26.37 -22.14 4.68
C SER A 316 26.07 -22.37 3.19
N GLU A 317 25.27 -23.37 2.84
CA GLU A 317 24.88 -23.64 1.44
C GLU A 317 24.02 -22.49 0.90
N ARG A 318 23.02 -22.09 1.70
CA ARG A 318 22.06 -21.02 1.36
C ARG A 318 22.73 -19.63 1.37
N ARG A 319 23.80 -19.45 2.14
CA ARG A 319 24.52 -18.17 2.28
C ARG A 319 25.10 -17.67 0.95
N THR A 320 25.43 -18.58 0.03
CA THR A 320 25.81 -18.21 -1.36
C THR A 320 24.70 -17.45 -2.09
N LEU A 321 23.44 -17.83 -1.86
CA LEU A 321 22.26 -17.16 -2.42
C LEU A 321 22.02 -15.80 -1.78
N LEU A 322 22.32 -15.62 -0.48
CA LEU A 322 22.26 -14.30 0.17
C LEU A 322 23.21 -13.30 -0.52
N LYS A 323 24.42 -13.72 -0.88
CA LYS A 323 25.37 -12.89 -1.65
C LYS A 323 24.85 -12.58 -3.06
N GLN A 324 24.19 -13.52 -3.72
CA GLN A 324 23.53 -13.30 -5.01
C GLN A 324 22.35 -12.32 -4.90
N VAL A 325 21.57 -12.41 -3.82
CA VAL A 325 20.48 -11.48 -3.50
C VAL A 325 21.02 -10.07 -3.23
N LEU A 326 22.10 -9.93 -2.46
CA LEU A 326 22.72 -8.62 -2.26
C LEU A 326 23.10 -7.99 -3.61
N ARG A 327 23.74 -8.75 -4.50
CA ARG A 327 24.10 -8.29 -5.85
C ARG A 327 22.89 -7.81 -6.66
N SER A 328 21.81 -8.59 -6.70
CA SER A 328 20.61 -8.23 -7.48
C SER A 328 19.88 -7.02 -6.88
N VAL A 329 19.76 -6.96 -5.56
CA VAL A 329 19.18 -5.81 -4.83
C VAL A 329 20.03 -4.57 -5.05
N CYS A 330 21.37 -4.66 -4.93
CA CYS A 330 22.29 -3.56 -5.21
C CYS A 330 22.15 -3.03 -6.64
N GLN A 331 22.10 -3.92 -7.63
CA GLN A 331 21.96 -3.58 -9.06
C GLN A 331 20.62 -2.88 -9.36
N VAL A 332 19.53 -3.29 -8.73
CA VAL A 332 18.22 -2.61 -8.85
C VAL A 332 18.24 -1.27 -8.12
N TRP A 333 18.79 -1.21 -6.91
CA TRP A 333 18.77 -0.02 -6.07
C TRP A 333 19.62 1.14 -6.61
N CYS A 334 20.74 0.84 -7.28
CA CYS A 334 21.61 1.85 -7.89
C CYS A 334 21.24 2.19 -9.35
N ASN A 335 20.13 1.68 -9.88
CA ASN A 335 19.71 1.95 -11.26
C ASN A 335 18.89 3.25 -11.35
N SER A 336 19.40 4.22 -12.10
CA SER A 336 18.69 5.49 -12.38
C SER A 336 17.32 5.28 -13.02
N SER A 337 17.18 4.29 -13.91
CA SER A 337 15.89 3.94 -14.54
C SER A 337 14.89 3.42 -13.52
N ALA A 338 15.32 2.51 -12.62
CA ALA A 338 14.45 2.02 -11.54
C ALA A 338 13.99 3.16 -10.63
N THR A 339 14.87 4.13 -10.32
CA THR A 339 14.52 5.30 -9.48
C THR A 339 13.45 6.20 -10.12
N LYS A 340 13.36 6.24 -11.46
CA LYS A 340 12.38 7.04 -12.23
C LYS A 340 11.08 6.30 -12.56
N HIS A 341 11.14 4.96 -12.71
CA HIS A 341 10.07 4.12 -13.24
C HIS A 341 9.57 3.04 -12.25
N THR A 342 9.74 3.24 -10.94
CA THR A 342 9.12 2.39 -9.91
C THR A 342 8.47 3.25 -8.82
N CYS A 343 7.38 2.77 -8.23
CA CYS A 343 6.69 3.50 -7.17
C CYS A 343 7.56 3.65 -5.91
N VAL A 344 7.32 4.70 -5.12
CA VAL A 344 8.13 4.99 -3.92
C VAL A 344 8.06 3.84 -2.91
N GLU A 345 6.92 3.14 -2.85
CA GLU A 345 6.67 1.98 -2.00
C GLU A 345 7.57 0.79 -2.38
N GLN A 346 7.74 0.51 -3.67
CA GLN A 346 8.66 -0.52 -4.15
C GLN A 346 10.12 -0.11 -3.89
N GLN A 347 10.46 1.16 -4.09
CA GLN A 347 11.81 1.66 -3.80
C GLN A 347 12.15 1.58 -2.30
N LEU A 348 11.17 1.84 -1.43
CA LEU A 348 11.27 1.64 0.01
C LEU A 348 11.45 0.16 0.35
N TYR A 349 10.64 -0.73 -0.23
CA TYR A 349 10.75 -2.18 -0.01
C TYR A 349 12.12 -2.74 -0.40
N VAL A 350 12.64 -2.35 -1.58
CA VAL A 350 13.99 -2.73 -2.04
C VAL A 350 15.08 -2.14 -1.12
N SER A 351 14.88 -0.92 -0.59
CA SER A 351 15.80 -0.32 0.39
C SER A 351 15.81 -1.08 1.72
N LYS A 352 14.64 -1.52 2.22
CA LYS A 352 14.53 -2.38 3.41
C LYS A 352 15.23 -3.72 3.19
N ALA A 353 15.05 -4.34 2.02
CA ALA A 353 15.74 -5.57 1.65
C ALA A 353 17.27 -5.39 1.58
N LEU A 354 17.75 -4.25 1.03
CA LEU A 354 19.19 -3.94 0.98
C LEU A 354 19.80 -3.82 2.38
N LEU A 355 19.18 -3.05 3.27
CA LEU A 355 19.65 -2.87 4.64
C LEU A 355 19.66 -4.21 5.41
N LEU A 356 18.59 -5.01 5.31
CA LEU A 356 18.52 -6.34 5.93
C LEU A 356 19.58 -7.30 5.38
N CYS A 357 19.81 -7.33 4.06
CA CYS A 357 20.89 -8.12 3.46
C CYS A 357 22.26 -7.76 4.04
N VAL A 358 22.56 -6.45 4.15
CA VAL A 358 23.84 -5.96 4.68
C VAL A 358 23.96 -6.19 6.19
N ALA A 359 22.86 -6.09 6.94
CA ALA A 359 22.83 -6.37 8.37
C ALA A 359 23.27 -7.81 8.68
N LEU A 360 22.89 -8.77 7.83
CA LEU A 360 23.13 -10.21 7.96
C LEU A 360 24.54 -10.70 7.53
N LEU A 361 25.36 -9.86 6.89
CA LEU A 361 26.71 -10.22 6.44
C LEU A 361 27.72 -10.30 7.61
N THR A 362 28.64 -11.26 7.55
CA THR A 362 29.80 -11.28 8.47
C THR A 362 30.90 -10.31 7.99
N HIS A 363 31.85 -9.98 8.87
CA HIS A 363 32.98 -9.10 8.53
C HIS A 363 33.79 -9.58 7.32
N SER A 364 33.97 -10.90 7.12
CA SER A 364 34.68 -11.42 5.95
C SER A 364 33.89 -11.22 4.64
N GLU A 365 32.57 -11.41 4.68
CA GLU A 365 31.69 -11.19 3.53
C GLU A 365 31.55 -9.71 3.16
N ILE A 366 31.59 -8.82 4.15
CA ILE A 366 31.64 -7.36 3.91
C ILE A 366 32.93 -6.98 3.18
N GLN A 367 34.07 -7.63 3.44
CA GLN A 367 35.30 -7.38 2.69
C GLN A 367 35.26 -7.99 1.28
N GLU A 368 34.68 -9.18 1.11
CA GLU A 368 34.47 -9.83 -0.20
C GLU A 368 33.59 -8.98 -1.13
N LEU A 369 32.48 -8.44 -0.59
CA LEU A 369 31.46 -7.70 -1.35
C LEU A 369 31.68 -6.17 -1.32
N ARG A 370 32.80 -5.72 -0.74
CA ARG A 370 33.10 -4.30 -0.48
C ARG A 370 32.92 -3.42 -1.71
N GLN A 371 33.50 -3.83 -2.85
CA GLN A 371 33.48 -3.06 -4.10
C GLN A 371 32.06 -2.91 -4.66
N GLU A 372 31.26 -3.98 -4.62
CA GLU A 372 29.88 -4.00 -5.11
C GLU A 372 28.98 -3.10 -4.25
N MET A 373 29.15 -3.16 -2.92
CA MET A 373 28.45 -2.29 -1.98
C MET A 373 28.86 -0.82 -2.12
N LEU A 374 30.15 -0.51 -2.35
CA LEU A 374 30.64 0.86 -2.57
C LEU A 374 30.08 1.45 -3.87
N GLN A 375 30.06 0.67 -4.95
CA GLN A 375 29.47 1.09 -6.23
C GLN A 375 27.95 1.31 -6.08
N CYS A 376 27.25 0.42 -5.38
CA CYS A 376 25.83 0.56 -5.10
C CYS A 376 25.54 1.83 -4.29
N MET A 377 26.29 2.05 -3.19
CA MET A 377 26.17 3.23 -2.34
C MET A 377 26.40 4.52 -3.14
N LEU A 378 27.54 4.67 -3.82
CA LEU A 378 27.85 5.90 -4.54
C LEU A 378 26.85 6.18 -5.67
N GLY A 379 26.61 5.21 -6.55
CA GLY A 379 25.72 5.40 -7.69
C GLY A 379 24.24 5.55 -7.29
N GLY A 380 23.79 4.78 -6.30
CA GLY A 380 22.41 4.82 -5.83
C GLY A 380 22.08 6.02 -4.95
N VAL A 381 22.99 6.46 -4.08
CA VAL A 381 22.82 7.72 -3.34
C VAL A 381 22.77 8.89 -4.33
N GLN A 382 23.67 8.95 -5.32
CA GLN A 382 23.64 9.98 -6.37
C GLN A 382 22.29 9.99 -7.11
N CYS A 383 21.87 8.85 -7.70
CA CYS A 383 20.61 8.76 -8.45
C CYS A 383 19.37 9.15 -7.63
N ARG A 384 19.41 8.97 -6.30
CA ARG A 384 18.31 9.33 -5.39
C ARG A 384 18.37 10.78 -4.94
N LEU A 385 19.55 11.35 -4.75
CA LEU A 385 19.74 12.79 -4.47
C LEU A 385 19.32 13.65 -5.67
N ASP A 386 19.56 13.17 -6.90
CA ASP A 386 19.10 13.79 -8.14
C ASP A 386 17.55 13.75 -8.33
N SER A 387 16.81 13.08 -7.44
CA SER A 387 15.35 13.01 -7.52
C SER A 387 14.69 14.29 -7.00
N ASN A 388 13.69 14.78 -7.73
CA ASN A 388 12.87 15.92 -7.33
C ASN A 388 11.96 15.63 -6.12
N ILE A 389 11.71 14.35 -5.77
CA ILE A 389 10.92 13.95 -4.60
C ILE A 389 11.77 14.00 -3.33
N GLU A 390 11.21 14.52 -2.24
CA GLU A 390 11.92 14.53 -0.95
C GLU A 390 12.04 13.14 -0.30
N ARG A 391 10.97 12.34 -0.28
CA ARG A 391 10.94 10.96 0.28
C ARG A 391 12.01 10.07 -0.38
N ILE A 392 11.99 10.02 -1.72
CA ILE A 392 13.17 10.17 -2.61
C ILE A 392 14.55 10.29 -1.92
N ARG A 393 15.01 11.54 -1.86
CA ARG A 393 16.32 11.95 -1.34
C ARG A 393 16.55 11.48 0.10
N ARG A 394 15.57 11.59 0.99
CA ARG A 394 15.67 11.20 2.42
C ARG A 394 16.00 9.72 2.57
N MET A 395 15.31 8.84 1.86
CA MET A 395 15.60 7.41 1.81
C MET A 395 17.02 7.12 1.26
N GLY A 396 17.43 7.84 0.21
CA GLY A 396 18.79 7.75 -0.33
C GLY A 396 19.87 8.11 0.69
N MET A 397 19.69 9.23 1.41
CA MET A 397 20.60 9.68 2.47
C MET A 397 20.70 8.64 3.59
N VAL A 398 19.58 8.19 4.15
CA VAL A 398 19.56 7.22 5.27
C VAL A 398 20.24 5.90 4.90
N VAL A 399 19.96 5.34 3.72
CA VAL A 399 20.63 4.12 3.25
C VAL A 399 22.13 4.36 3.04
N GLY A 400 22.51 5.52 2.50
CA GLY A 400 23.91 5.93 2.33
C GLY A 400 24.68 5.97 3.66
N GLU A 401 24.10 6.56 4.71
CA GLU A 401 24.68 6.56 6.06
C GLU A 401 24.85 5.15 6.62
N CYS A 402 23.80 4.32 6.54
CA CYS A 402 23.82 2.94 7.00
C CYS A 402 24.91 2.10 6.31
N LEU A 403 25.02 2.20 4.98
CA LEU A 403 26.06 1.49 4.20
C LEU A 403 27.46 2.02 4.51
N SER A 404 27.63 3.35 4.59
CA SER A 404 28.93 3.99 4.89
C SER A 404 29.44 3.61 6.28
N HIS A 405 28.56 3.56 7.28
CA HIS A 405 28.90 3.11 8.63
C HIS A 405 29.31 1.62 8.66
N ARG A 406 28.58 0.74 7.96
CA ARG A 406 28.87 -0.71 7.92
C ARG A 406 30.11 -1.07 7.10
N LEU A 407 30.47 -0.26 6.11
CA LEU A 407 31.69 -0.45 5.32
C LEU A 407 32.94 0.06 6.03
N ASP A 408 32.80 0.77 7.16
CA ASP A 408 33.88 1.44 7.89
C ASP A 408 34.86 2.14 6.95
N THR A 409 34.38 3.19 6.29
CA THR A 409 35.20 4.04 5.42
C THR A 409 35.86 5.14 6.26
N PRO A 410 37.14 4.99 6.67
CA PRO A 410 37.76 5.91 7.62
C PRO A 410 37.80 7.34 7.07
N GLY A 411 37.48 8.30 7.92
CA GLY A 411 37.43 9.73 7.57
C GLY A 411 36.37 10.15 6.55
N SER A 412 35.49 9.23 6.11
CA SER A 412 34.52 9.45 5.01
C SER A 412 33.14 8.88 5.32
N GLN A 413 32.79 8.74 6.60
CA GLN A 413 31.43 8.38 7.01
C GLN A 413 30.45 9.48 6.60
N LEU A 414 29.47 9.13 5.75
CA LEU A 414 28.42 10.04 5.32
C LEU A 414 27.55 10.42 6.53
N LYS A 415 27.22 11.71 6.64
CA LYS A 415 26.28 12.25 7.62
C LYS A 415 25.51 13.42 7.01
N PHE A 416 24.21 13.24 6.83
CA PHE A 416 23.30 14.22 6.26
C PHE A 416 22.45 14.87 7.36
N GLN A 417 21.73 15.92 6.99
CA GLN A 417 20.72 16.56 7.83
C GLN A 417 19.36 16.38 7.16
N TYR A 418 18.40 15.85 7.91
CA TYR A 418 17.02 15.62 7.47
C TYR A 418 16.10 15.52 8.69
N GLU A 419 14.81 15.83 8.51
CA GLU A 419 13.78 15.63 9.53
C GLU A 419 13.53 14.13 9.74
N ALA A 420 13.32 13.72 10.99
CA ALA A 420 13.32 12.31 11.40
C ALA A 420 11.89 11.75 11.55
N ASP A 421 11.41 11.10 10.49
CA ASP A 421 10.08 10.49 10.41
C ASP A 421 10.08 9.02 10.87
N GLU A 422 8.88 8.44 11.04
CA GLU A 422 8.70 7.00 11.35
C GLU A 422 9.40 6.08 10.34
N GLU A 423 9.29 6.37 9.03
CA GLU A 423 9.95 5.57 7.97
C GLU A 423 11.48 5.53 8.14
N ILE A 424 12.07 6.64 8.59
CA ILE A 424 13.51 6.78 8.80
C ILE A 424 13.95 6.00 10.04
N ARG A 425 13.12 6.02 11.09
CA ARG A 425 13.37 5.22 12.31
C ARG A 425 13.26 3.72 12.01
N GLU A 426 12.27 3.31 11.23
CA GLU A 426 12.16 1.91 10.78
C GLU A 426 13.41 1.51 9.97
N LEU A 427 13.81 2.27 8.94
CA LEU A 427 14.98 1.97 8.12
C LEU A 427 16.26 1.81 8.95
N LYS A 428 16.49 2.68 9.94
CA LYS A 428 17.65 2.57 10.84
C LYS A 428 17.58 1.32 11.73
N SER A 429 16.41 0.99 12.26
CA SER A 429 16.22 -0.24 13.08
C SER A 429 16.52 -1.55 12.33
N LEU A 430 16.48 -1.55 10.99
CA LEU A 430 16.85 -2.73 10.19
C LEU A 430 18.36 -3.02 10.19
N MET A 431 19.18 -2.06 10.61
CA MET A 431 20.63 -2.23 10.74
C MET A 431 21.07 -2.68 12.13
N GLU A 432 20.21 -2.51 13.13
CA GLU A 432 20.38 -3.05 14.47
C GLU A 432 20.29 -4.58 14.39
N SER A 433 21.11 -5.27 15.17
CA SER A 433 21.40 -6.70 14.99
C SER A 433 20.12 -7.55 15.00
N PRO A 434 19.84 -8.34 13.95
CA PRO A 434 18.69 -9.23 13.95
C PRO A 434 18.90 -10.32 15.00
N SER A 435 18.17 -10.23 16.10
CA SER A 435 17.97 -11.36 17.00
C SER A 435 17.32 -12.49 16.18
N PHE A 436 17.99 -13.63 16.10
CA PHE A 436 17.45 -14.87 15.50
C PHE A 436 16.67 -15.70 16.53
N GLU A 437 16.44 -15.13 17.71
CA GLU A 437 15.68 -15.75 18.79
C GLU A 437 14.19 -15.70 18.43
N ASP A 438 13.49 -16.83 18.59
CA ASP A 438 12.07 -16.92 18.30
C ASP A 438 11.32 -15.98 19.28
N ASP A 439 10.56 -14.98 18.79
CA ASP A 439 9.69 -14.08 19.59
C ASP A 439 8.48 -14.82 20.23
N GLU A 440 8.72 -15.99 20.83
CA GLU A 440 7.73 -16.89 21.44
C GLU A 440 8.08 -17.23 22.90
N GLU A 441 8.75 -16.32 23.62
CA GLU A 441 8.82 -16.41 25.08
C GLU A 441 7.65 -15.65 25.74
N HIS A 442 6.68 -16.45 26.19
CA HIS A 442 5.76 -16.20 27.30
C HIS A 442 5.00 -14.85 27.34
N GLN A 443 3.69 -14.92 27.11
CA GLN A 443 2.75 -14.11 27.90
C GLN A 443 2.71 -14.65 29.35
N PRO A 444 2.97 -13.81 30.36
CA PRO A 444 2.31 -13.93 31.66
C PRO A 444 1.20 -12.89 31.79
N ASP A 445 0.13 -13.27 32.49
CA ASP A 445 -1.04 -12.42 32.72
C ASP A 445 -0.74 -11.13 33.50
N SER A 446 -1.66 -10.18 33.35
CA SER A 446 -1.67 -8.86 34.00
C SER A 446 -1.45 -8.87 35.52
N SER A 447 -0.61 -7.96 36.04
CA SER A 447 -1.05 -6.86 36.94
C SER A 447 0.09 -6.00 37.52
N THR A 448 -0.17 -4.70 37.69
CA THR A 448 0.57 -3.71 38.53
C THR A 448 2.08 -3.51 38.28
N SER A 449 2.58 -2.33 37.86
CA SER A 449 2.27 -1.01 38.43
C SER A 449 2.97 0.17 37.72
N LEU A 450 2.27 1.32 37.72
CA LEU A 450 2.77 2.71 37.75
C LEU A 450 3.75 3.25 36.68
N GLN A 451 3.20 4.09 35.79
CA GLN A 451 3.92 5.15 35.06
C GLN A 451 4.12 6.39 35.95
N PRO A 452 5.15 7.22 35.68
CA PRO A 452 5.16 8.65 36.02
C PRO A 452 4.96 9.53 34.77
N GLU A 453 3.97 10.43 34.83
CA GLU A 453 3.72 11.48 33.83
C GLU A 453 4.54 12.77 34.10
N PRO A 454 4.67 13.68 33.11
CA PRO A 454 5.62 14.80 33.17
C PRO A 454 5.09 16.00 33.97
N LYS A 455 6.01 16.71 34.65
CA LYS A 455 5.69 17.98 35.32
C LYS A 455 5.89 19.19 34.43
N VAL A 456 4.80 19.93 34.22
CA VAL A 456 4.80 21.36 33.86
C VAL A 456 4.52 22.13 35.14
N GLU A 457 5.41 23.05 35.54
CA GLU A 457 5.11 24.02 36.61
C GLU A 457 5.46 25.44 36.14
N GLY A 458 4.47 26.33 36.20
CA GLY A 458 4.59 27.75 35.90
C GLY A 458 4.76 28.59 37.17
N SER A 459 5.29 29.79 36.98
CA SER A 459 5.55 30.79 38.03
C SER A 459 4.29 31.21 38.81
N ALA A 460 4.41 31.31 40.15
CA ALA A 460 4.13 32.54 40.90
C ALA A 460 4.48 32.45 42.41
N GLY A 461 4.98 33.54 43.00
CA GLY A 461 4.37 34.00 44.27
C GLY A 461 5.11 33.89 45.61
N GLN A 462 6.21 34.65 45.78
CA GLN A 462 6.48 35.51 46.96
C GLN A 462 6.78 34.95 48.38
N SER A 463 7.67 35.70 49.06
CA SER A 463 7.88 35.84 50.52
C SER A 463 8.70 34.77 51.25
N ALA A 464 9.52 35.08 52.27
CA ALA A 464 10.21 36.32 52.71
C ALA A 464 11.14 35.96 53.90
N THR A 465 12.28 36.65 54.08
CA THR A 465 13.10 36.72 55.34
C THR A 465 13.67 35.37 55.89
N SER A 466 14.69 35.24 56.77
CA SER A 466 15.87 36.00 57.26
C SER A 466 16.60 35.07 58.28
N GLU A 467 17.89 35.12 58.65
CA GLU A 467 19.03 36.01 58.40
C GLU A 467 20.37 35.26 58.73
N ALA A 468 21.48 35.98 59.02
CA ALA A 468 22.77 35.54 59.58
C ALA A 468 23.74 34.72 58.69
N GLY A 469 25.04 35.04 58.59
CA GLY A 469 25.77 36.15 59.24
C GLY A 469 27.22 36.34 58.73
N ARG A 470 27.87 37.40 59.23
CA ARG A 470 29.28 37.82 58.98
C ARG A 470 30.28 36.65 59.20
N GLY A 471 31.45 36.56 58.56
CA GLY A 471 32.17 37.45 57.62
C GLY A 471 33.68 37.46 57.96
N SER A 472 34.58 37.53 56.96
CA SER A 472 36.01 37.88 57.13
C SER A 472 36.68 38.10 55.76
N ASP A 473 37.54 39.10 55.66
CA ASP A 473 38.37 39.36 54.48
C ASP A 473 39.58 38.40 54.42
N SER A 474 40.02 38.07 53.19
CA SER A 474 41.38 37.64 52.87
C SER A 474 41.69 37.98 51.41
N GLU A 475 42.70 38.84 51.20
CA GLU A 475 43.08 39.37 49.89
C GLU A 475 43.93 38.38 49.05
N LEU A 476 43.81 38.48 47.71
CA LEU A 476 44.69 37.94 46.64
C LEU A 476 44.75 36.40 46.53
N ASP A 477 44.47 35.76 45.39
CA ASP A 477 44.96 36.04 44.03
C ASP A 477 44.05 35.33 42.99
N SER A 478 43.60 36.03 41.93
CA SER A 478 42.65 35.51 40.93
C SER A 478 42.83 36.20 39.58
N ASP A 479 43.91 35.86 38.88
CA ASP A 479 44.24 36.37 37.54
C ASP A 479 43.49 35.61 36.43
N ASP A 480 42.17 35.81 36.31
CA ASP A 480 41.41 35.64 35.03
C ASP A 480 39.98 36.24 35.05
N ASP A 481 39.78 37.43 35.63
CA ASP A 481 38.51 38.17 35.53
C ASP A 481 38.48 39.03 34.24
N LEU A 482 37.93 38.45 33.16
CA LEU A 482 37.55 39.22 31.95
C LEU A 482 36.37 40.16 32.28
N THR A 483 36.67 41.34 32.83
CA THR A 483 35.67 42.37 33.07
C THR A 483 34.98 42.78 31.77
N PRO A 484 33.63 42.78 31.69
CA PRO A 484 32.91 43.27 30.52
C PRO A 484 33.32 44.70 30.18
N TYR A 485 33.57 44.96 28.89
CA TYR A 485 33.97 46.28 28.42
C TYR A 485 32.88 47.32 28.72
N ASP A 486 33.26 48.50 29.19
CA ASP A 486 32.31 49.56 29.51
C ASP A 486 31.70 50.16 28.23
N MET A 487 30.44 49.81 27.96
CA MET A 487 29.65 50.34 26.84
C MET A 487 29.01 51.71 27.16
N SER A 488 29.39 52.41 28.23
CA SER A 488 28.85 53.75 28.57
C SER A 488 29.11 54.83 27.50
N ALA A 489 30.05 54.58 26.58
CA ALA A 489 30.34 55.43 25.43
C ALA A 489 29.52 55.08 24.15
N ASP A 490 28.79 53.95 24.13
CA ASP A 490 27.96 53.57 23.00
C ASP A 490 26.70 54.44 22.94
N GLN A 491 26.64 55.31 21.95
CA GLN A 491 25.44 56.10 21.67
C GLN A 491 24.37 55.18 21.06
N GLU A 492 23.20 55.08 21.70
CA GLU A 492 22.03 54.44 21.11
C GLU A 492 21.79 55.00 19.70
N LYS A 493 21.88 54.14 18.68
CA LYS A 493 21.50 54.53 17.32
C LYS A 493 20.05 55.02 17.35
N LYS A 494 19.80 56.20 16.77
CA LYS A 494 18.45 56.74 16.64
C LYS A 494 17.61 55.78 15.81
N LYS A 495 16.72 55.02 16.48
CA LYS A 495 15.80 54.06 15.86
C LYS A 495 15.21 54.64 14.58
N SER A 496 15.46 53.97 13.46
CA SER A 496 15.02 54.45 12.16
C SER A 496 13.49 54.48 12.08
N ALA A 497 12.92 55.48 11.42
CA ALA A 497 11.47 55.61 11.26
C ALA A 497 11.00 54.87 9.99
N PRO A 498 9.86 54.16 10.03
CA PRO A 498 9.35 53.45 8.85
C PRO A 498 9.01 54.42 7.71
N PRO A 499 9.27 54.03 6.44
CA PRO A 499 9.03 54.90 5.28
C PRO A 499 7.54 55.18 5.08
N ARG A 500 7.22 56.42 4.69
CA ARG A 500 5.83 56.88 4.46
C ARG A 500 5.44 57.01 2.98
N TYR A 501 6.42 57.01 2.09
CA TYR A 501 6.23 57.13 0.63
C TYR A 501 6.85 55.94 -0.09
N VAL A 502 6.23 55.51 -1.19
CA VAL A 502 6.67 54.33 -1.96
C VAL A 502 8.09 54.52 -2.51
N ARG A 503 8.45 55.75 -2.91
CA ARG A 503 9.80 56.10 -3.40
C ARG A 503 10.86 55.98 -2.29
N ASP A 504 10.61 56.52 -1.11
CA ASP A 504 11.51 56.39 0.06
C ASP A 504 11.71 54.93 0.47
N CYS A 505 10.66 54.11 0.37
CA CYS A 505 10.72 52.68 0.64
C CYS A 505 11.57 51.94 -0.41
N LEU A 506 11.41 52.28 -1.69
CA LEU A 506 12.23 51.74 -2.78
C LEU A 506 13.70 52.12 -2.64
N GLU A 507 13.97 53.40 -2.36
CA GLU A 507 15.32 53.92 -2.13
C GLU A 507 16.00 53.25 -0.93
N ALA A 508 15.26 53.06 0.17
CA ALA A 508 15.76 52.33 1.33
C ALA A 508 16.13 50.87 1.01
N LEU A 509 15.33 50.15 0.20
CA LEU A 509 15.66 48.78 -0.21
C LEU A 509 16.81 48.70 -1.23
N MET A 510 17.13 49.79 -1.92
CA MET A 510 18.21 49.85 -2.92
C MET A 510 19.56 50.31 -2.38
N LEU A 511 19.57 51.33 -1.50
CA LEU A 511 20.75 52.14 -1.16
C LEU A 511 21.06 52.23 0.34
N SER A 512 20.24 51.61 1.22
CA SER A 512 20.47 51.67 2.67
C SER A 512 21.40 50.55 3.14
N ASP A 513 22.55 50.93 3.71
CA ASP A 513 23.40 50.02 4.49
C ASP A 513 22.90 49.84 5.94
N ASP A 514 21.88 50.60 6.37
CA ASP A 514 21.24 50.48 7.68
C ASP A 514 20.22 49.33 7.72
N ALA A 515 20.56 48.28 8.47
CA ALA A 515 19.77 47.05 8.62
C ALA A 515 18.36 47.30 9.19
N GLU A 516 18.23 48.14 10.22
CA GLU A 516 16.92 48.44 10.84
C GLU A 516 15.98 49.09 9.80
N ARG A 517 16.53 49.99 8.99
CA ARG A 517 15.78 50.72 7.97
C ARG A 517 15.34 49.80 6.82
N VAL A 518 16.17 48.83 6.43
CA VAL A 518 15.81 47.82 5.42
C VAL A 518 14.70 46.90 5.93
N GLU A 519 14.81 46.41 7.17
CA GLU A 519 13.78 45.59 7.81
C GLU A 519 12.43 46.33 7.90
N LEU A 520 12.43 47.55 8.47
CA LEU A 520 11.20 48.36 8.59
C LEU A 520 10.59 48.71 7.23
N SER A 521 11.42 48.85 6.18
CA SER A 521 10.93 49.07 4.82
C SER A 521 10.23 47.83 4.27
N LEU A 522 10.78 46.62 4.47
CA LEU A 522 10.12 45.37 4.09
C LEU A 522 8.81 45.12 4.84
N GLN A 523 8.80 45.35 6.17
CA GLN A 523 7.60 45.17 7.00
C GLN A 523 6.44 46.08 6.57
N VAL A 524 6.73 47.29 6.07
CA VAL A 524 5.72 48.29 5.69
C VAL A 524 5.36 48.24 4.19
N ALA A 525 6.22 47.65 3.34
CA ALA A 525 6.06 47.64 1.88
C ALA A 525 4.67 47.18 1.43
N GLU A 526 4.19 46.02 1.87
CA GLU A 526 2.90 45.45 1.44
C GLU A 526 1.73 46.45 1.64
N ALA A 527 1.61 47.00 2.86
CA ALA A 527 0.55 47.92 3.22
C ALA A 527 0.67 49.26 2.48
N LEU A 528 1.90 49.74 2.29
CA LEU A 528 2.19 51.01 1.63
C LEU A 528 1.86 50.97 0.13
N LEU A 529 2.18 49.86 -0.53
CA LEU A 529 1.93 49.62 -1.96
C LEU A 529 0.43 49.56 -2.27
N ARG A 530 -0.33 48.80 -1.46
CA ARG A 530 -1.80 48.69 -1.57
C ARG A 530 -2.51 50.02 -1.31
N LYS A 531 -2.00 50.83 -0.37
CA LYS A 531 -2.61 52.11 0.03
C LYS A 531 -2.43 53.22 -1.01
N ASN A 532 -1.31 53.24 -1.73
CA ASN A 532 -0.90 54.34 -2.60
C ASN A 532 -0.87 53.99 -4.10
N VAL A 533 -1.93 53.34 -4.60
CA VAL A 533 -2.06 52.79 -5.97
C VAL A 533 -1.39 53.61 -7.08
N LYS A 534 -1.65 54.93 -7.16
CA LYS A 534 -1.07 55.80 -8.21
C LYS A 534 0.45 55.94 -8.10
N ALA A 535 0.97 56.12 -6.89
CA ALA A 535 2.42 56.21 -6.67
C ALA A 535 3.10 54.86 -6.90
N THR A 536 2.42 53.76 -6.60
CA THR A 536 2.87 52.39 -6.92
C THR A 536 3.00 52.18 -8.43
N GLN A 537 2.02 52.62 -9.23
CA GLN A 537 2.04 52.51 -10.69
C GLN A 537 3.20 53.28 -11.37
N GLU A 538 3.73 54.34 -10.77
CA GLU A 538 4.88 55.07 -11.31
C GLU A 538 6.22 54.33 -11.18
N VAL A 539 6.33 53.41 -10.21
CA VAL A 539 7.59 52.73 -9.87
C VAL A 539 7.47 51.20 -9.85
N SER A 540 6.33 50.65 -10.26
CA SER A 540 5.95 49.24 -10.11
C SER A 540 7.02 48.27 -10.62
N VAL A 541 7.44 48.43 -11.88
CA VAL A 541 8.48 47.60 -12.53
C VAL A 541 9.85 47.75 -11.86
N GLN A 542 10.20 48.96 -11.40
CA GLN A 542 11.47 49.19 -10.69
C GLN A 542 11.47 48.50 -9.32
N PHE A 543 10.35 48.57 -8.60
CA PHE A 543 10.16 47.91 -7.30
C PHE A 543 10.17 46.38 -7.45
N SER A 544 9.50 45.84 -8.47
CA SER A 544 9.54 44.41 -8.81
C SER A 544 10.96 43.92 -9.07
N LYS A 545 11.76 44.68 -9.83
CA LYS A 545 13.17 44.37 -10.07
C LYS A 545 13.99 44.32 -8.78
N VAL A 546 13.79 45.28 -7.88
CA VAL A 546 14.52 45.32 -6.59
C VAL A 546 14.14 44.13 -5.73
N LEU A 547 12.85 43.82 -5.56
CA LEU A 547 12.41 42.69 -4.72
C LEU A 547 12.89 41.33 -5.25
N LEU A 548 12.94 41.12 -6.57
CA LEU A 548 13.40 39.86 -7.17
C LEU A 548 14.90 39.58 -6.95
N HIS A 549 15.69 40.65 -6.80
CA HIS A 549 17.13 40.58 -6.55
C HIS A 549 17.49 40.86 -5.08
N LEU A 550 16.49 41.01 -4.19
CA LEU A 550 16.74 41.28 -2.79
C LEU A 550 17.15 39.99 -2.06
N GLU A 551 18.35 40.03 -1.49
CA GLU A 551 18.96 38.99 -0.67
C GLU A 551 18.90 39.38 0.82
N ASP A 552 18.80 38.39 1.70
CA ASP A 552 18.72 38.63 3.14
C ASP A 552 20.11 38.82 3.77
N LYS A 553 20.66 40.02 3.60
CA LYS A 553 21.99 40.39 4.12
C LYS A 553 22.04 40.50 5.65
N TYR A 554 20.88 40.57 6.32
CA TYR A 554 20.77 40.94 7.73
C TYR A 554 20.07 39.86 8.59
N ASN A 555 19.75 38.69 8.02
CA ASN A 555 19.01 37.60 8.66
C ASN A 555 17.65 38.06 9.24
N THR A 556 16.86 38.69 8.37
CA THR A 556 15.62 39.40 8.71
C THR A 556 14.50 38.41 9.03
N LEU A 557 13.80 38.60 10.15
CA LEU A 557 12.70 37.72 10.54
C LEU A 557 11.60 37.67 9.46
N HIS A 558 11.28 36.46 9.01
CA HIS A 558 10.30 36.20 7.93
C HIS A 558 10.60 36.91 6.59
N PHE A 559 11.87 37.20 6.29
CA PHE A 559 12.31 37.87 5.05
C PHE A 559 11.59 37.38 3.78
N GLN A 560 11.57 36.06 3.55
CA GLN A 560 11.00 35.46 2.35
C GLN A 560 9.51 35.78 2.20
N THR A 561 8.74 35.68 3.30
CA THR A 561 7.30 35.98 3.34
C THR A 561 7.04 37.47 3.14
N LEU A 562 7.80 38.36 3.80
CA LEU A 562 7.64 39.82 3.63
C LEU A 562 7.93 40.25 2.18
N ARG A 563 9.02 39.73 1.60
CA ARG A 563 9.41 39.95 0.21
C ARG A 563 8.34 39.44 -0.76
N GLN A 564 7.83 38.22 -0.54
CA GLN A 564 6.76 37.62 -1.37
C GLN A 564 5.46 38.44 -1.30
N ASN A 565 5.01 38.79 -0.10
CA ASN A 565 3.80 39.62 0.09
C ASN A 565 3.91 40.96 -0.64
N ALA A 566 5.07 41.63 -0.58
CA ALA A 566 5.31 42.87 -1.30
C ALA A 566 5.26 42.67 -2.84
N MET A 567 5.82 41.58 -3.37
CA MET A 567 5.74 41.24 -4.80
C MET A 567 4.29 40.91 -5.25
N VAL A 568 3.51 40.21 -4.42
CA VAL A 568 2.08 39.97 -4.68
C VAL A 568 1.30 41.28 -4.66
N ALA A 569 1.51 42.14 -3.66
CA ALA A 569 0.86 43.45 -3.56
C ALA A 569 1.15 44.37 -4.75
N LEU A 570 2.40 44.38 -5.28
CA LEU A 570 2.72 45.06 -6.54
C LEU A 570 1.89 44.52 -7.70
N THR A 571 1.89 43.20 -7.87
CA THR A 571 1.24 42.51 -8.99
C THR A 571 -0.27 42.71 -9.00
N VAL A 572 -0.91 42.76 -7.83
CA VAL A 572 -2.36 43.06 -7.72
C VAL A 572 -2.67 44.55 -7.95
N THR A 573 -1.72 45.45 -7.72
CA THR A 573 -1.90 46.92 -7.83
C THR A 573 -1.68 47.43 -9.25
N ASP A 574 -0.71 46.89 -9.98
CA ASP A 574 -0.38 47.28 -11.35
C ASP A 574 -0.14 46.05 -12.25
N ILE A 575 -1.24 45.33 -12.52
CA ILE A 575 -1.22 43.98 -13.08
C ILE A 575 -0.43 43.88 -14.40
N LYS A 576 -0.77 44.68 -15.40
CA LYS A 576 -0.25 44.47 -16.77
C LYS A 576 1.28 44.70 -16.87
N PRO A 577 1.85 45.83 -16.42
CA PRO A 577 3.30 46.05 -16.50
C PRO A 577 4.11 45.08 -15.64
N VAL A 578 3.59 44.72 -14.45
CA VAL A 578 4.29 43.84 -13.51
C VAL A 578 4.27 42.37 -13.97
N VAL A 579 3.15 41.88 -14.53
CA VAL A 579 3.07 40.52 -15.09
C VAL A 579 3.91 40.39 -16.38
N ASP A 580 3.95 41.42 -17.23
CA ASP A 580 4.80 41.45 -18.43
C ASP A 580 6.29 41.40 -18.04
N TYR A 581 6.69 42.11 -16.97
CA TYR A 581 8.02 42.01 -16.37
C TYR A 581 8.31 40.59 -15.85
N TRP A 582 7.46 40.05 -14.97
CA TRP A 582 7.64 38.72 -14.39
C TRP A 582 7.79 37.62 -15.44
N THR A 583 6.90 37.60 -16.43
CA THR A 583 6.89 36.56 -17.47
C THR A 583 8.05 36.71 -18.47
N THR A 584 8.57 37.93 -18.67
CA THR A 584 9.80 38.17 -19.44
C THR A 584 11.04 37.69 -18.68
N GLU A 585 11.20 38.07 -17.41
CA GLU A 585 12.38 37.69 -16.61
C GLU A 585 12.41 36.19 -16.28
N PHE A 586 11.25 35.52 -16.20
CA PHE A 586 11.17 34.05 -16.10
C PHE A 586 11.92 33.31 -17.23
N TYR A 587 12.07 33.94 -18.41
CA TYR A 587 12.83 33.44 -19.56
C TYR A 587 14.18 34.17 -19.78
N SER A 588 14.68 34.92 -18.81
CA SER A 588 15.96 35.64 -18.94
C SER A 588 17.15 34.77 -18.52
N LEU A 589 18.35 35.06 -19.03
CA LEU A 589 19.54 34.19 -18.89
C LEU A 589 20.15 34.16 -17.48
N ASN A 590 20.02 35.26 -16.73
CA ASN A 590 20.81 35.54 -15.52
C ASN A 590 20.05 35.34 -14.20
N TYR A 591 19.14 34.36 -14.13
CA TYR A 591 18.35 34.08 -12.92
C TYR A 591 18.53 32.66 -12.41
N SER A 592 18.64 32.56 -11.08
CA SER A 592 18.65 31.29 -10.36
C SER A 592 17.30 30.56 -10.47
N LEU A 593 17.33 29.24 -10.31
CA LEU A 593 16.10 28.42 -10.25
C LEU A 593 15.16 28.91 -9.13
N ARG A 594 15.71 29.35 -7.98
CA ARG A 594 14.90 29.90 -6.87
C ARG A 594 14.12 31.14 -7.30
N GLN A 595 14.75 32.08 -7.99
CA GLN A 595 14.06 33.29 -8.48
C GLN A 595 12.98 32.97 -9.52
N ARG A 596 13.21 31.99 -10.41
CA ARG A 596 12.18 31.52 -11.36
C ARG A 596 10.98 30.89 -10.64
N LEU A 597 11.23 30.13 -9.57
CA LEU A 597 10.17 29.58 -8.72
C LEU A 597 9.43 30.68 -7.93
N ASP A 598 10.15 31.66 -7.38
CA ASP A 598 9.57 32.83 -6.70
C ASP A 598 8.64 33.61 -7.65
N ILE A 599 9.02 33.78 -8.93
CA ILE A 599 8.18 34.42 -9.96
C ILE A 599 6.87 33.64 -10.19
N LEU A 600 6.95 32.32 -10.39
CA LEU A 600 5.76 31.48 -10.60
C LEU A 600 4.83 31.51 -9.38
N GLU A 601 5.39 31.51 -8.17
CA GLU A 601 4.63 31.57 -6.92
C GLU A 601 3.94 32.93 -6.73
N VAL A 602 4.61 34.04 -7.05
CA VAL A 602 4.00 35.38 -7.03
C VAL A 602 2.86 35.50 -8.06
N LEU A 603 3.04 34.96 -9.27
CA LEU A 603 1.99 34.95 -10.30
C LEU A 603 0.78 34.11 -9.86
N ALA A 604 1.00 32.95 -9.23
CA ALA A 604 -0.06 32.11 -8.66
C ALA A 604 -0.83 32.83 -7.54
N LEU A 605 -0.12 33.34 -6.53
CA LEU A 605 -0.73 33.98 -5.36
C LEU A 605 -1.48 35.28 -5.72
N SER A 606 -0.95 36.08 -6.64
CA SER A 606 -1.63 37.29 -7.11
C SER A 606 -2.86 36.99 -7.97
N ALA A 607 -2.83 35.94 -8.81
CA ALA A 607 -4.02 35.47 -9.51
C ALA A 607 -5.10 34.95 -8.55
N GLN A 608 -4.70 34.26 -7.47
CA GLN A 608 -5.62 33.80 -6.43
C GLN A 608 -6.28 34.97 -5.70
N GLU A 609 -5.50 35.98 -5.25
CA GLU A 609 -6.07 37.17 -4.60
C GLU A 609 -7.02 37.96 -5.52
N LEU A 610 -6.80 37.91 -6.84
CA LEU A 610 -7.69 38.52 -7.84
C LEU A 610 -8.95 37.68 -8.11
N SER A 611 -8.95 36.37 -7.87
CA SER A 611 -10.12 35.51 -8.07
C SER A 611 -11.04 35.46 -6.84
N GLU A 612 -10.49 35.65 -5.63
CA GLU A 612 -11.24 35.58 -4.38
C GLU A 612 -12.33 36.65 -4.27
N PRO A 613 -13.54 36.30 -3.81
CA PRO A 613 -14.62 37.26 -3.62
C PRO A 613 -14.27 38.21 -2.46
N ILE A 614 -14.36 39.52 -2.70
CA ILE A 614 -14.06 40.54 -1.68
C ILE A 614 -15.07 40.43 -0.52
N THR A 615 -14.70 39.66 0.51
CA THR A 615 -15.36 39.71 1.81
C THR A 615 -14.60 40.71 2.69
N ASN A 616 -15.32 41.57 3.42
CA ASN A 616 -14.72 42.64 4.23
C ASN A 616 -14.10 42.12 5.54
N LYS A 617 -13.36 41.01 5.47
CA LYS A 617 -12.49 40.50 6.55
C LYS A 617 -11.15 40.15 5.91
N HIS A 618 -10.10 40.83 6.36
CA HIS A 618 -8.72 40.41 6.08
C HIS A 618 -8.41 39.11 6.85
N SER A 619 -8.93 37.98 6.38
CA SER A 619 -8.23 36.71 6.61
C SER A 619 -6.92 36.80 5.84
N ARG A 620 -5.78 36.76 6.55
CA ARG A 620 -4.48 36.50 5.91
C ARG A 620 -4.66 35.27 5.02
N ALA A 621 -4.25 35.37 3.76
CA ALA A 621 -4.03 34.19 2.95
C ALA A 621 -3.05 33.31 3.73
N GLN A 622 -3.52 32.16 4.22
CA GLN A 622 -2.59 31.11 4.59
C GLN A 622 -1.93 30.68 3.28
N PRO A 623 -0.59 30.59 3.21
CA PRO A 623 0.00 29.85 2.12
C PRO A 623 -0.60 28.45 2.20
N ILE A 624 -1.21 27.99 1.10
CA ILE A 624 -1.49 26.58 0.94
C ILE A 624 -0.11 25.94 0.82
N ALA A 625 0.43 25.54 1.98
CA ALA A 625 1.45 24.51 2.05
C ALA A 625 0.98 23.40 1.11
N ALA A 626 1.91 22.91 0.28
CA ALA A 626 1.63 22.07 -0.88
C ALA A 626 0.44 21.14 -0.65
N VAL A 627 -0.44 21.01 -1.66
CA VAL A 627 -1.50 19.98 -1.67
C VAL A 627 -0.80 18.62 -1.66
N THR A 628 -0.44 18.24 -0.46
CA THR A 628 0.09 16.96 -0.03
C THR A 628 -1.04 15.97 -0.24
N ALA A 629 -0.69 14.73 -0.56
CA ALA A 629 -1.65 13.69 -0.89
C ALA A 629 -2.87 13.73 0.03
N LEU A 630 -4.07 13.61 -0.56
CA LEU A 630 -5.30 13.37 0.18
C LEU A 630 -5.03 12.24 1.18
N GLU A 631 -5.17 12.57 2.47
CA GLU A 631 -4.97 11.59 3.54
C GLU A 631 -5.82 10.35 3.27
N GLN A 632 -5.21 9.18 3.41
CA GLN A 632 -5.90 7.90 3.28
C GLN A 632 -7.01 7.83 4.34
N CYS A 633 -8.25 8.05 3.92
CA CYS A 633 -9.40 8.08 4.81
C CYS A 633 -10.08 6.71 4.85
N ASP A 634 -9.40 5.74 5.45
CA ASP A 634 -10.04 4.56 5.99
C ASP A 634 -10.66 4.88 7.38
N ASP A 635 -11.81 4.26 7.66
CA ASP A 635 -12.58 4.24 8.91
C ASP A 635 -13.14 5.53 9.56
N ILE A 636 -12.68 6.75 9.25
CA ILE A 636 -13.19 7.96 9.96
C ILE A 636 -14.64 8.37 9.53
N THR A 637 -15.14 7.87 8.41
CA THR A 637 -16.42 8.32 7.81
C THR A 637 -17.68 7.72 8.46
N HIS A 638 -17.61 6.53 9.06
CA HIS A 638 -18.79 5.74 9.43
C HIS A 638 -19.62 6.39 10.56
N TRP A 639 -18.98 6.87 11.64
CA TRP A 639 -19.70 7.46 12.77
C TRP A 639 -20.33 8.82 12.42
N ARG A 640 -19.67 9.65 11.61
CA ARG A 640 -20.23 10.93 11.15
C ARG A 640 -21.53 10.71 10.39
N GLN A 641 -21.57 9.76 9.45
CA GLN A 641 -22.79 9.45 8.69
C GLN A 641 -23.92 8.90 9.58
N ILE A 642 -23.60 8.12 10.62
CA ILE A 642 -24.60 7.63 11.58
C ILE A 642 -25.15 8.77 12.45
N VAL A 643 -24.29 9.70 12.89
CA VAL A 643 -24.69 10.91 13.62
C VAL A 643 -25.54 11.83 12.73
N GLU A 644 -25.14 12.04 11.47
CA GLU A 644 -25.90 12.79 10.47
C GLU A 644 -27.31 12.20 10.26
N LYS A 645 -27.41 10.87 10.07
CA LYS A 645 -28.71 10.17 9.96
C LYS A 645 -29.56 10.27 11.25
N ARG A 646 -28.94 10.26 12.45
CA ARG A 646 -29.63 10.51 13.73
C ARG A 646 -30.11 11.96 13.89
N ILE A 647 -29.33 12.93 13.42
CA ILE A 647 -29.72 14.35 13.43
C ILE A 647 -30.86 14.59 12.45
N GLN A 648 -30.77 14.05 11.23
CA GLN A 648 -31.81 14.19 10.20
C GLN A 648 -33.14 13.54 10.61
N SER A 649 -33.12 12.38 11.28
CA SER A 649 -34.34 11.70 11.76
C SER A 649 -34.99 12.34 13.00
N LYS A 650 -34.24 13.13 13.79
CA LYS A 650 -34.78 13.82 14.99
C LYS A 650 -35.08 15.30 14.81
N THR A 651 -34.68 15.91 13.69
CA THR A 651 -34.87 17.36 13.47
C THR A 651 -36.18 17.65 12.73
N ARG A 652 -37.19 18.14 13.46
CA ARG A 652 -38.42 18.68 12.88
C ARG A 652 -38.08 19.90 12.00
N ARG A 653 -38.11 19.72 10.67
CA ARG A 653 -37.83 20.79 9.70
C ARG A 653 -38.93 21.85 9.72
N ILE A 654 -38.65 22.99 10.37
CA ILE A 654 -39.37 24.24 10.13
C ILE A 654 -38.80 24.82 8.83
N SER A 655 -39.65 25.03 7.83
CA SER A 655 -39.27 25.62 6.54
C SER A 655 -38.85 27.07 6.71
N LYS A 656 -37.54 27.32 6.88
CA LYS A 656 -36.98 28.64 6.62
C LYS A 656 -37.26 28.98 5.15
N GLY A 657 -37.91 30.13 4.91
CA GLY A 657 -38.17 30.63 3.57
C GLY A 657 -36.88 30.75 2.76
N GLY A 658 -37.01 30.69 1.43
CA GLY A 658 -35.89 30.51 0.50
C GLY A 658 -34.68 31.39 0.83
N THR A 659 -33.52 30.75 0.97
CA THR A 659 -32.23 31.43 1.09
C THR A 659 -32.09 32.42 -0.05
N GLN A 660 -31.93 33.69 0.30
CA GLN A 660 -31.64 34.77 -0.63
C GLN A 660 -30.43 34.36 -1.49
N PRO A 661 -30.50 34.41 -2.83
CA PRO A 661 -29.39 33.99 -3.66
C PRO A 661 -28.15 34.81 -3.32
N VAL A 662 -27.03 34.12 -3.09
CA VAL A 662 -25.74 34.77 -2.81
C VAL A 662 -25.44 35.72 -3.96
N LYS A 663 -25.20 37.00 -3.66
CA LYS A 663 -24.81 37.99 -4.67
C LYS A 663 -23.48 37.54 -5.28
N ALA A 664 -23.50 37.15 -6.54
CA ALA A 664 -22.29 36.81 -7.27
C ALA A 664 -21.34 38.01 -7.28
N VAL A 665 -20.12 37.81 -6.77
CA VAL A 665 -19.04 38.80 -6.81
C VAL A 665 -18.28 38.58 -8.12
N PRO A 666 -17.99 39.62 -8.92
CA PRO A 666 -17.24 39.45 -10.16
C PRO A 666 -15.79 39.05 -9.86
N ASN A 667 -15.33 38.00 -10.52
CA ASN A 667 -13.93 37.57 -10.53
C ASN A 667 -13.07 38.68 -11.18
N ARG A 668 -12.13 39.28 -10.42
CA ARG A 668 -11.26 40.36 -10.92
C ARG A 668 -10.10 39.84 -11.77
N TYR A 669 -9.77 38.55 -11.65
CA TYR A 669 -8.77 37.87 -12.48
C TYR A 669 -9.30 37.57 -13.89
N ALA A 670 -10.60 37.26 -14.04
CA ALA A 670 -11.22 36.91 -15.34
C ALA A 670 -10.88 37.84 -16.54
N PRO A 671 -10.90 39.18 -16.43
CA PRO A 671 -10.53 40.07 -17.54
C PRO A 671 -9.02 40.17 -17.81
N VAL A 672 -8.16 39.68 -16.90
CA VAL A 672 -6.69 39.76 -17.01
C VAL A 672 -6.00 38.40 -17.17
N ALA A 673 -6.73 37.29 -17.02
CA ALA A 673 -6.18 35.93 -17.01
C ALA A 673 -5.26 35.59 -18.20
N GLY A 674 -5.60 36.07 -19.41
CA GLY A 674 -4.76 35.88 -20.60
C GLY A 674 -3.38 36.52 -20.51
N PHE A 675 -3.21 37.61 -19.75
CA PHE A 675 -1.90 38.25 -19.54
C PHE A 675 -0.97 37.41 -18.65
N PHE A 676 -1.51 36.54 -17.79
CA PHE A 676 -0.71 35.64 -16.95
C PHE A 676 -0.29 34.39 -17.72
N LEU A 677 -1.24 33.74 -18.42
CA LEU A 677 -1.01 32.42 -19.00
C LEU A 677 -0.29 32.44 -20.37
N PHE A 678 -0.68 33.29 -21.32
CA PHE A 678 -0.12 33.21 -22.67
C PHE A 678 1.38 33.56 -22.77
N PRO A 679 1.93 34.54 -22.03
CA PRO A 679 3.37 34.79 -22.05
C PRO A 679 4.21 33.61 -21.52
N LEU A 680 3.70 32.90 -20.50
CA LEU A 680 4.31 31.68 -19.95
C LEU A 680 4.24 30.46 -20.89
N LEU A 681 3.39 30.50 -21.92
CA LEU A 681 3.31 29.47 -22.96
C LEU A 681 4.08 29.84 -24.25
N ARG A 682 4.75 31.00 -24.30
CA ARG A 682 5.30 31.53 -25.57
C ARG A 682 6.70 31.03 -25.92
N ASN A 683 7.54 30.73 -24.92
CA ASN A 683 8.97 30.47 -25.11
C ASN A 683 9.44 29.16 -24.44
N TYR A 684 8.54 28.24 -24.08
CA TYR A 684 8.89 26.99 -23.38
C TYR A 684 9.76 26.05 -24.23
N ASP A 685 9.71 26.20 -25.55
CA ASP A 685 10.39 25.39 -26.57
C ASP A 685 11.80 25.89 -26.90
N ARG A 686 12.24 27.01 -26.29
CA ARG A 686 13.52 27.67 -26.61
C ARG A 686 14.59 27.33 -25.56
N PRO A 687 15.47 26.34 -25.81
CA PRO A 687 16.56 26.04 -24.89
C PRO A 687 17.53 27.23 -24.82
N GLN A 688 17.90 27.60 -23.61
CA GLN A 688 18.96 28.56 -23.32
C GLN A 688 20.16 27.83 -22.72
N VAL A 689 21.36 28.41 -22.85
CA VAL A 689 22.63 27.81 -22.41
C VAL A 689 22.61 27.40 -20.92
N THR A 690 21.82 28.11 -20.10
CA THR A 690 21.70 27.92 -18.65
C THR A 690 20.27 27.61 -18.18
N PHE A 691 19.32 27.41 -19.10
CA PHE A 691 17.91 27.15 -18.77
C PHE A 691 17.22 26.40 -19.92
N ASP A 692 16.85 25.15 -19.69
CA ASP A 692 16.21 24.27 -20.66
C ASP A 692 15.06 23.51 -20.01
N LEU A 693 13.85 24.04 -20.18
CA LEU A 693 12.61 23.50 -19.63
C LEU A 693 12.26 22.11 -20.16
N LEU A 694 12.56 21.82 -21.43
CA LEU A 694 12.26 20.52 -22.06
C LEU A 694 13.43 19.53 -21.94
N GLY A 695 14.63 20.03 -21.65
CA GLY A 695 15.81 19.26 -21.27
C GLY A 695 15.88 19.02 -19.77
N GLY A 696 16.83 19.68 -19.09
CA GLY A 696 17.21 19.33 -17.71
C GLY A 696 16.33 19.89 -16.58
N ASP A 697 15.62 21.00 -16.79
CA ASP A 697 14.98 21.77 -15.71
C ASP A 697 13.60 21.24 -15.30
N HIS A 698 13.46 19.91 -15.14
CA HIS A 698 12.20 19.23 -14.83
C HIS A 698 11.44 19.81 -13.63
N LEU A 699 12.17 20.28 -12.60
CA LEU A 699 11.56 20.89 -11.40
C LEU A 699 10.81 22.18 -11.75
N VAL A 700 11.40 23.03 -12.59
CA VAL A 700 10.77 24.28 -13.04
C VAL A 700 9.66 23.97 -14.04
N LEU A 701 9.84 23.00 -14.94
CA LEU A 701 8.77 22.56 -15.85
C LEU A 701 7.53 22.04 -15.09
N GLY A 702 7.71 21.16 -14.11
CA GLY A 702 6.60 20.64 -13.30
C GLY A 702 5.89 21.72 -12.48
N ARG A 703 6.65 22.69 -11.94
CA ARG A 703 6.10 23.85 -11.23
C ARG A 703 5.40 24.83 -12.16
N LEU A 704 5.90 25.02 -13.39
CA LEU A 704 5.26 25.81 -14.43
C LEU A 704 3.91 25.20 -14.84
N LEU A 705 3.87 23.90 -15.14
CA LEU A 705 2.63 23.17 -15.45
C LEU A 705 1.58 23.27 -14.35
N HIS A 706 1.99 23.07 -13.09
CA HIS A 706 1.09 23.24 -11.94
C HIS A 706 0.59 24.68 -11.83
N THR A 707 1.45 25.67 -12.04
CA THR A 707 1.08 27.10 -12.02
C THR A 707 0.09 27.42 -13.14
N LEU A 708 0.32 26.94 -14.36
CA LEU A 708 -0.59 27.11 -15.50
C LEU A 708 -1.95 26.45 -15.26
N GLY A 709 -1.98 25.24 -14.68
CA GLY A 709 -3.21 24.57 -14.24
C GLY A 709 -3.98 25.41 -13.21
N LEU A 710 -3.29 25.98 -12.22
CA LEU A 710 -3.91 26.85 -11.23
C LEU A 710 -4.43 28.15 -11.88
N LEU A 711 -3.66 28.80 -12.75
CA LEU A 711 -4.10 29.99 -13.50
C LEU A 711 -5.32 29.69 -14.38
N MET A 712 -5.45 28.48 -14.93
CA MET A 712 -6.65 28.01 -15.63
C MET A 712 -7.83 27.81 -14.66
N HIS A 713 -7.61 27.18 -13.50
CA HIS A 713 -8.63 26.98 -12.47
C HIS A 713 -9.19 28.30 -11.91
N LEU A 714 -8.34 29.33 -11.76
CA LEU A 714 -8.77 30.65 -11.29
C LEU A 714 -9.51 31.45 -12.38
N ALA A 715 -9.41 31.03 -13.66
CA ALA A 715 -10.09 31.63 -14.81
C ALA A 715 -11.50 31.07 -15.09
N VAL A 716 -12.10 30.30 -14.17
CA VAL A 716 -13.49 29.81 -14.29
C VAL A 716 -14.44 30.97 -14.62
N ASN A 717 -15.29 30.75 -15.64
CA ASN A 717 -16.21 31.74 -16.24
C ASN A 717 -15.57 32.97 -16.92
N ALA A 718 -14.25 32.99 -17.15
CA ALA A 718 -13.61 34.04 -17.95
C ALA A 718 -13.93 33.88 -19.46
N PRO A 719 -14.09 34.96 -20.23
CA PRO A 719 -14.40 34.87 -21.67
C PRO A 719 -13.26 34.26 -22.50
N VAL A 720 -12.03 34.28 -21.97
CA VAL A 720 -10.82 33.74 -22.61
C VAL A 720 -10.54 32.27 -22.23
N VAL A 721 -11.37 31.66 -21.37
CA VAL A 721 -11.10 30.33 -20.78
C VAL A 721 -10.94 29.23 -21.83
N SER A 722 -11.72 29.23 -22.92
CA SER A 722 -11.59 28.23 -24.00
C SER A 722 -10.23 28.31 -24.69
N GLN A 723 -9.74 29.53 -24.97
CA GLN A 723 -8.44 29.75 -25.60
C GLN A 723 -7.28 29.39 -24.67
N MET A 724 -7.42 29.68 -23.37
CA MET A 724 -6.45 29.26 -22.35
C MET A 724 -6.40 27.73 -22.25
N GLY A 725 -7.56 27.06 -22.23
CA GLY A 725 -7.66 25.60 -22.15
C GLY A 725 -7.08 24.89 -23.37
N ARG A 726 -7.37 25.36 -24.58
CA ARG A 726 -6.76 24.85 -25.82
C ARG A 726 -5.23 24.96 -25.77
N ALA A 727 -4.70 26.16 -25.53
CA ALA A 727 -3.25 26.40 -25.49
C ALA A 727 -2.54 25.59 -24.39
N LEU A 728 -3.19 25.41 -23.23
CA LEU A 728 -2.65 24.59 -22.15
C LEU A 728 -2.66 23.09 -22.49
N LEU A 729 -3.71 22.59 -23.17
CA LEU A 729 -3.76 21.20 -23.64
C LEU A 729 -2.74 20.93 -24.74
N ASP A 730 -2.58 21.83 -25.72
CA ASP A 730 -1.56 21.70 -26.77
C ASP A 730 -0.14 21.61 -26.16
N PHE A 731 0.15 22.40 -25.11
CA PHE A 731 1.41 22.31 -24.36
C PHE A 731 1.54 21.00 -23.57
N VAL A 732 0.50 20.62 -22.82
CA VAL A 732 0.41 19.36 -22.07
C VAL A 732 0.69 18.15 -22.98
N TRP A 733 0.16 18.17 -24.21
CA TRP A 733 0.31 17.07 -25.16
C TRP A 733 1.77 16.80 -25.53
N ALA A 734 2.59 17.85 -25.62
CA ALA A 734 4.02 17.74 -25.92
C ALA A 734 4.82 17.09 -24.78
N VAL A 735 4.35 17.19 -23.53
CA VAL A 735 5.06 16.72 -22.32
C VAL A 735 4.36 15.55 -21.60
N ARG A 736 3.30 14.98 -22.18
CA ARG A 736 2.43 13.98 -21.52
C ARG A 736 3.13 12.68 -21.08
N PHE A 737 4.21 12.28 -21.75
CA PHE A 737 4.98 11.06 -21.46
C PHE A 737 6.33 11.34 -20.76
N HIS A 738 6.40 12.41 -19.96
CA HIS A 738 7.66 12.81 -19.33
C HIS A 738 8.17 11.79 -18.29
N THR A 739 9.50 11.57 -18.26
CA THR A 739 10.13 10.59 -17.36
C THR A 739 10.03 10.97 -15.88
N ASP A 740 10.19 12.26 -15.57
CA ASP A 740 10.04 12.81 -14.22
C ASP A 740 8.57 12.88 -13.80
N GLN A 741 8.26 12.33 -12.62
CA GLN A 741 6.90 12.27 -12.09
C GLN A 741 6.34 13.62 -11.62
N MET A 742 7.16 14.60 -11.24
CA MET A 742 6.66 15.94 -10.88
C MET A 742 6.08 16.64 -12.10
N VAL A 743 6.68 16.41 -13.27
CA VAL A 743 6.15 16.89 -14.55
C VAL A 743 4.83 16.18 -14.87
N ARG A 744 4.76 14.84 -14.78
CA ARG A 744 3.50 14.09 -15.02
C ARG A 744 2.37 14.50 -14.07
N ARG A 745 2.64 14.70 -12.78
CA ARG A 745 1.67 15.24 -11.81
C ARG A 745 1.16 16.63 -12.23
N GLY A 746 2.06 17.52 -12.65
CA GLY A 746 1.72 18.85 -13.17
C GLY A 746 0.85 18.77 -14.44
N VAL A 747 1.16 17.85 -15.35
CA VAL A 747 0.34 17.55 -16.54
C VAL A 747 -1.07 17.11 -16.14
N MET A 748 -1.21 16.11 -15.25
CA MET A 748 -2.52 15.62 -14.81
C MET A 748 -3.35 16.71 -14.12
N PHE A 749 -2.71 17.52 -13.28
CA PHE A 749 -3.35 18.65 -12.63
C PHE A 749 -3.82 19.72 -13.64
N ALA A 750 -3.03 20.01 -14.67
CA ALA A 750 -3.40 20.94 -15.74
C ALA A 750 -4.63 20.42 -16.53
N VAL A 751 -4.65 19.14 -16.91
CA VAL A 751 -5.81 18.51 -17.61
C VAL A 751 -7.07 18.56 -16.74
N CYS A 752 -6.96 18.18 -15.46
CA CYS A 752 -8.05 18.27 -14.49
C CYS A 752 -8.59 19.70 -14.37
N SER A 753 -7.68 20.69 -14.27
CA SER A 753 -8.02 22.11 -14.18
C SER A 753 -8.75 22.61 -15.43
N VAL A 754 -8.39 22.13 -16.63
CA VAL A 754 -9.08 22.45 -17.88
C VAL A 754 -10.52 21.89 -17.87
N PHE A 755 -10.71 20.63 -17.48
CA PHE A 755 -12.05 20.00 -17.40
C PHE A 755 -12.95 20.57 -16.30
N LEU A 756 -12.37 21.13 -15.23
CA LEU A 756 -13.12 21.85 -14.19
C LEU A 756 -13.58 23.25 -14.62
N SER A 757 -12.86 23.89 -15.56
CA SER A 757 -12.96 25.34 -15.77
C SER A 757 -13.60 25.76 -17.09
N MET A 758 -13.54 24.90 -18.11
CA MET A 758 -14.24 25.14 -19.38
C MET A 758 -15.70 24.66 -19.32
N PRO A 759 -16.66 25.44 -19.85
CA PRO A 759 -18.01 24.96 -20.08
C PRO A 759 -18.03 23.74 -21.02
N GLY A 760 -18.87 22.74 -20.71
CA GLY A 760 -18.94 21.48 -21.48
C GLY A 760 -19.32 21.67 -22.96
N GLU A 761 -20.06 22.73 -23.30
CA GLU A 761 -20.37 23.11 -24.68
C GLU A 761 -19.08 23.44 -25.47
N ASN A 762 -18.24 24.32 -24.92
CA ASN A 762 -16.97 24.71 -25.53
C ASN A 762 -15.96 23.55 -25.54
N LEU A 763 -15.97 22.69 -24.52
CA LEU A 763 -15.14 21.49 -24.45
C LEU A 763 -15.40 20.55 -25.65
N LEU A 764 -16.67 20.36 -26.04
CA LEU A 764 -17.03 19.54 -27.19
C LEU A 764 -16.70 20.19 -28.53
N ILE A 765 -16.85 21.51 -28.64
CA ILE A 765 -16.64 22.26 -29.89
C ILE A 765 -15.14 22.45 -30.21
N GLU A 766 -14.33 22.80 -29.21
CA GLU A 766 -12.90 23.18 -29.42
C GLU A 766 -11.93 22.00 -29.36
N LEU A 767 -12.35 20.86 -28.77
CA LEU A 767 -11.48 19.72 -28.45
C LEU A 767 -12.08 18.36 -28.82
N GLY A 768 -13.21 18.30 -29.52
CA GLY A 768 -13.97 17.07 -29.78
C GLY A 768 -13.15 15.90 -30.32
N ASP A 769 -12.22 16.15 -31.24
CA ASP A 769 -11.32 15.14 -31.82
C ASP A 769 -10.27 14.65 -30.80
N ASP A 770 -9.69 15.58 -30.03
CA ASP A 770 -8.63 15.32 -29.05
C ASP A 770 -9.17 14.65 -27.75
N LEU A 771 -10.46 14.81 -27.44
CA LEU A 771 -11.09 14.28 -26.23
C LEU A 771 -11.06 12.76 -26.12
N MET A 772 -11.24 12.04 -27.24
CA MET A 772 -11.29 10.57 -27.21
C MET A 772 -9.90 9.96 -27.02
N GLU A 773 -8.86 10.54 -27.63
CA GLU A 773 -7.47 10.14 -27.35
C GLU A 773 -7.08 10.53 -25.92
N THR A 774 -7.48 11.72 -25.44
CA THR A 774 -7.26 12.15 -24.04
C THR A 774 -7.91 11.18 -23.05
N ARG A 775 -9.13 10.70 -23.32
CA ARG A 775 -9.81 9.69 -22.49
C ARG A 775 -9.02 8.38 -22.46
N ALA A 776 -8.59 7.87 -23.62
CA ALA A 776 -7.85 6.62 -23.71
C ALA A 776 -6.50 6.69 -22.98
N TRP A 777 -5.78 7.81 -23.13
CA TRP A 777 -4.52 8.07 -22.43
C TRP A 777 -4.71 8.21 -20.91
N LEU A 778 -5.75 8.92 -20.44
CA LEU A 778 -6.04 9.02 -19.01
C LEU A 778 -6.41 7.67 -18.39
N ALA A 779 -7.07 6.78 -19.13
CA ALA A 779 -7.37 5.41 -18.68
C ALA A 779 -6.08 4.58 -18.53
N ASP A 780 -5.19 4.63 -19.52
CA ASP A 780 -3.87 3.99 -19.44
C ASP A 780 -3.04 4.51 -18.25
N VAL A 781 -3.00 5.82 -18.02
CA VAL A 781 -2.30 6.41 -16.87
C VAL A 781 -2.93 5.98 -15.54
N ALA A 782 -4.26 5.90 -15.46
CA ALA A 782 -4.97 5.49 -14.23
C ALA A 782 -4.65 4.04 -13.81
N GLU A 783 -4.40 3.15 -14.78
CA GLU A 783 -4.04 1.75 -14.53
C GLU A 783 -2.51 1.56 -14.36
N ASN A 784 -1.69 2.21 -15.21
CA ASN A 784 -0.30 1.81 -15.43
C ASN A 784 0.77 2.81 -14.92
N ASP A 785 0.45 4.06 -14.53
CA ASP A 785 1.49 4.95 -14.00
C ASP A 785 2.03 4.44 -12.66
N CYS A 786 3.35 4.53 -12.48
CA CYS A 786 4.03 4.15 -11.24
C CYS A 786 3.58 5.02 -10.04
N ASP A 787 3.27 6.29 -10.28
CA ASP A 787 2.99 7.27 -9.24
C ASP A 787 1.50 7.27 -8.82
N ALA A 788 1.25 7.14 -7.50
CA ALA A 788 -0.10 7.05 -6.97
C ALA A 788 -0.91 8.34 -7.14
N ASP A 789 -0.26 9.51 -7.04
CA ASP A 789 -0.92 10.80 -7.21
C ASP A 789 -1.27 11.03 -8.69
N CYS A 790 -0.41 10.63 -9.64
CA CYS A 790 -0.76 10.58 -11.06
C CYS A 790 -2.01 9.71 -11.32
N ARG A 791 -2.05 8.46 -10.82
CA ARG A 791 -3.21 7.56 -10.99
C ARG A 791 -4.49 8.20 -10.43
N SER A 792 -4.41 8.77 -9.22
CA SER A 792 -5.54 9.45 -8.57
C SER A 792 -6.05 10.65 -9.39
N LEU A 793 -5.16 11.52 -9.87
CA LEU A 793 -5.53 12.67 -10.70
C LEU A 793 -6.09 12.25 -12.07
N ALA A 794 -5.58 11.17 -12.66
CA ALA A 794 -6.11 10.61 -13.91
C ALA A 794 -7.55 10.09 -13.74
N VAL A 795 -7.82 9.32 -12.67
CA VAL A 795 -9.19 8.86 -12.32
C VAL A 795 -10.13 10.05 -12.09
N GLN A 796 -9.70 11.07 -11.35
CA GLN A 796 -10.49 12.29 -11.14
C GLN A 796 -10.79 13.01 -12.46
N SER A 797 -9.80 13.12 -13.35
CA SER A 797 -9.95 13.74 -14.68
C SER A 797 -10.94 12.98 -15.56
N LEU A 798 -10.91 11.64 -15.53
CA LEU A 798 -11.88 10.79 -16.23
C LEU A 798 -13.31 10.98 -15.68
N MET A 799 -13.49 11.00 -14.36
CA MET A 799 -14.79 11.22 -13.74
C MET A 799 -15.38 12.59 -14.12
N LEU A 800 -14.54 13.63 -14.20
CA LEU A 800 -14.94 14.97 -14.62
C LEU A 800 -15.31 15.02 -16.11
N LEU A 801 -14.51 14.39 -16.97
CA LEU A 801 -14.80 14.27 -18.39
C LEU A 801 -16.13 13.55 -18.62
N ASP A 802 -16.36 12.41 -17.96
CA ASP A 802 -17.60 11.62 -18.09
C ASP A 802 -18.82 12.38 -17.58
N LYS A 803 -18.68 13.13 -16.47
CA LYS A 803 -19.74 14.00 -15.95
C LYS A 803 -20.09 15.10 -16.94
N ASN A 804 -19.09 15.76 -17.54
CA ASN A 804 -19.30 16.81 -18.53
C ASN A 804 -19.98 16.26 -19.80
N LEU A 805 -19.51 15.12 -20.31
CA LEU A 805 -20.10 14.42 -21.47
C LEU A 805 -21.56 14.00 -21.21
N LYS A 806 -21.85 13.36 -20.08
CA LYS A 806 -23.23 12.95 -19.70
C LYS A 806 -24.17 14.15 -19.62
N THR A 807 -23.72 15.25 -19.01
CA THR A 807 -24.51 16.47 -18.84
C THR A 807 -24.89 17.10 -20.20
N GLN A 808 -23.97 17.08 -21.17
CA GLN A 808 -24.20 17.65 -22.51
C GLN A 808 -25.02 16.71 -23.42
N LEU A 809 -24.81 15.40 -23.32
CA LEU A 809 -25.49 14.39 -24.16
C LEU A 809 -26.91 14.02 -23.67
N GLN A 810 -27.38 14.59 -22.55
CA GLN A 810 -28.67 14.30 -21.91
C GLN A 810 -28.95 12.80 -21.71
N MET A 811 -27.90 11.99 -21.53
CA MET A 811 -28.09 10.56 -21.28
C MET A 811 -28.61 10.35 -19.86
N PRO A 812 -29.76 9.65 -19.65
CA PRO A 812 -30.26 9.37 -18.32
C PRO A 812 -29.28 8.47 -17.55
N ASP A 813 -29.24 8.63 -16.22
CA ASP A 813 -28.38 7.83 -15.35
C ASP A 813 -28.73 6.33 -15.42
N MET A 814 -27.97 5.60 -16.24
CA MET A 814 -27.91 4.16 -16.19
C MET A 814 -27.15 3.75 -14.92
N HIS A 815 -27.89 3.56 -13.83
CA HIS A 815 -27.42 2.84 -12.66
C HIS A 815 -27.25 1.34 -13.01
N THR A 816 -26.00 0.91 -13.13
CA THR A 816 -25.54 -0.48 -13.03
C THR A 816 -24.22 -0.50 -12.28
#